data_AF-A0AB74L0G3-F1
#
_entry.id   AF-A0AB74L0G3-F1
#
_cell.length_a   1.000
_cell.length_b   1.000
_cell.length_c   1.000
_cell.angle_alpha   90.00
_cell.angle_beta   90.00
_cell.angle_gamma   90.00
#
_symmetry.space_group_name_H-M   'P 1'
#
loop_
_entity.id
_entity.type
_entity.pdbx_description
1 polymer ?
#
loop_
_entity_poly.entity_id
_entity_poly.type
_entity_poly.pdbx_seq_one_letter_code
_entity_poly.pdbx_strand_id
1 'polypeptide(L)'
;MSFTPLKTLLKQLCYLSSAALLVSCASNPYTYTQSANYSHRVKFLVMHYTAIDYEKSMRALVDEGGLSSHYLLPESGDPSYPKDELEIIQLVDERDRAWHAGRSFWQGREDLNDHSIGIEIVNVPTCHIPEQANLAMENDASKLCIFPDYDAKQIELLIKLSKDILARNPDIGPTQVIGHSDIAPSRKNDPGPRFPWYQLYKAGIGAWYESDTVDKYWQLFSASKPSVELMQKALRSYGYEVIATGQLDSQTLDALSAFQMHFLPWHVSGNSDARSAAVLFALLDKYFPKKLERLFKEYQQQQQAVEPAPKTLANAQVIARIPALDPSSRALVNDRGTFTAYKGRGEIIIENQDATSADIFINGEKINIASPLTAEKIYQYSLAKRTRDGINTYKVENVLPEGASLTLRFPYPTLDKNSTQKRFSAVDELINQEIKEGFPGAVLAVVKDGKLIKLSHYGAAKKYHADGSELTSPQAMQNDTLFDIASNSKMFATNFALMKLASEGKLDVEKPLFYYLPEFRGSGREQRLVKDLLTHSAGYPAVVDFHRKDNKFGERFFSQNSLRTKNLLLTGVPFVAGRNVKHLYSDIDYMLLGVLVERISGMALDTYVESQIYQPLGLTHTVYNPLQKGFLSSQIAATEINGNTRGGRIEFENIRTDVLQGEVHDEKAFYALGGVAGHAGLFSTAGDLSVLMQVLLNGGGYDNKQIFTPQVLEQFTNSQASDETYGLGWRRAGHQARKWHFGPYASPRAFGHTGWTGTVTVIDPEYDLAIVLLTNARHTPIEGSQENYQFVGKRFETGKYGSIISLIYESILNH
;
A
#
# COMPACT_ATOMS: atom_id res chain seq x y z
N MET A 1 60.15 -70.83 94.99
CA MET A 1 59.27 -69.85 95.66
C MET A 1 59.09 -68.66 94.73
N SER A 2 58.10 -68.62 93.84
CA SER A 2 58.07 -67.65 92.71
C SER A 2 57.06 -68.16 91.69
N PHE A 3 56.08 -67.36 91.18
CA PHE A 3 55.23 -67.59 89.97
C PHE A 3 54.17 -66.46 89.82
N THR A 4 54.09 -65.67 88.70
CA THR A 4 53.33 -65.75 87.39
C THR A 4 51.80 -65.50 87.47
N PRO A 5 51.07 -64.90 86.47
CA PRO A 5 51.08 -65.22 85.02
C PRO A 5 50.91 -64.08 83.97
N LEU A 6 51.19 -64.47 82.73
CA LEU A 6 51.29 -63.72 81.48
C LEU A 6 49.89 -63.51 80.82
N LYS A 7 49.39 -62.27 80.70
CA LYS A 7 48.25 -61.88 79.83
C LYS A 7 48.42 -60.48 79.25
N THR A 8 48.72 -60.44 77.96
CA THR A 8 48.66 -59.32 77.01
C THR A 8 47.20 -59.03 76.62
N LEU A 9 46.96 -57.86 75.97
CA LEU A 9 45.75 -57.50 75.20
C LEU A 9 44.66 -56.65 75.93
N LEU A 10 44.92 -55.38 76.33
CA LEU A 10 43.81 -54.48 76.72
C LEU A 10 44.09 -52.95 76.83
N LYS A 11 44.98 -52.36 76.01
CA LYS A 11 45.15 -50.88 75.98
C LYS A 11 45.23 -50.25 74.57
N GLN A 12 44.72 -50.93 73.55
CA GLN A 12 44.59 -50.41 72.17
C GLN A 12 43.15 -50.38 71.61
N LEU A 13 42.11 -50.60 72.43
CA LEU A 13 40.70 -50.51 72.00
C LEU A 13 39.90 -49.57 72.92
N CYS A 14 40.00 -48.25 72.69
CA CYS A 14 38.97 -47.27 73.02
C CYS A 14 38.98 -46.08 72.04
N TYR A 15 39.59 -46.25 70.86
CA TYR A 15 39.40 -45.43 69.67
C TYR A 15 38.54 -46.21 68.70
N LEU A 16 37.27 -46.50 69.04
CA LEU A 16 36.26 -47.15 68.16
C LEU A 16 35.02 -47.47 69.00
N SER A 17 34.15 -46.49 69.26
CA SER A 17 32.70 -46.65 69.55
C SER A 17 32.06 -45.38 70.14
N SER A 18 32.26 -44.23 69.48
CA SER A 18 31.32 -43.09 69.58
C SER A 18 31.26 -42.35 68.25
N ALA A 19 31.46 -43.08 67.15
CA ALA A 19 31.29 -42.65 65.77
C ALA A 19 30.22 -43.51 65.13
N ALA A 20 29.00 -43.42 65.65
CA ALA A 20 27.77 -43.91 65.03
C ALA A 20 26.61 -43.39 65.86
N LEU A 21 26.02 -42.28 65.42
CA LEU A 21 24.57 -42.18 65.19
C LEU A 21 24.26 -40.76 64.69
N LEU A 22 23.54 -40.73 63.57
CA LEU A 22 22.95 -39.57 62.88
C LEU A 22 23.82 -38.85 61.85
N VAL A 23 24.55 -39.62 61.03
CA VAL A 23 24.55 -39.31 59.59
C VAL A 23 23.20 -39.78 59.06
N SER A 24 22.20 -38.89 59.04
CA SER A 24 21.12 -39.04 58.08
C SER A 24 21.69 -38.65 56.73
N CYS A 25 22.28 -39.64 56.04
CA CYS A 25 22.37 -39.57 54.60
C CYS A 25 20.93 -39.61 54.10
N ALA A 26 20.34 -38.45 53.83
CA ALA A 26 19.28 -38.37 52.85
C ALA A 26 19.92 -38.70 51.49
N SER A 27 20.05 -39.99 51.19
CA SER A 27 20.29 -40.45 49.84
C SER A 27 19.10 -39.98 49.01
N ASN A 28 19.28 -38.89 48.26
CA ASN A 28 18.31 -38.47 47.27
C ASN A 28 17.97 -39.70 46.40
N PRO A 29 16.70 -40.11 46.29
CA PRO A 29 16.30 -41.38 45.65
C PRO A 29 16.41 -41.33 44.12
N TYR A 30 17.23 -40.44 43.57
CA TYR A 30 17.39 -40.21 42.15
C TYR A 30 18.86 -40.03 41.79
N THR A 31 19.26 -40.59 40.65
CA THR A 31 20.54 -40.27 40.01
C THR A 31 20.39 -38.96 39.25
N TYR A 32 21.24 -37.98 39.55
CA TYR A 32 21.25 -36.70 38.85
C TYR A 32 22.08 -36.79 37.58
N THR A 33 21.47 -36.50 36.43
CA THR A 33 22.16 -36.30 35.14
C THR A 33 21.68 -34.96 34.59
N GLN A 34 22.59 -34.01 34.40
CA GLN A 34 22.24 -32.68 33.91
C GLN A 34 21.92 -32.75 32.40
N SER A 35 20.71 -32.36 32.03
CA SER A 35 20.31 -32.21 30.63
C SER A 35 21.13 -31.09 29.98
N ALA A 36 21.51 -31.24 28.70
CA ALA A 36 22.05 -30.12 27.93
C ALA A 36 20.98 -29.06 27.58
N ASN A 37 19.70 -29.41 27.72
CA ASN A 37 18.55 -28.53 27.47
C ASN A 37 18.00 -27.96 28.80
N TYR A 38 18.77 -27.13 29.49
CA TYR A 38 18.34 -26.43 30.72
C TYR A 38 18.68 -24.95 30.67
N SER A 39 18.10 -24.18 31.58
CA SER A 39 18.48 -22.78 31.82
C SER A 39 18.24 -22.43 33.30
N HIS A 40 18.86 -21.37 33.81
CA HIS A 40 18.75 -20.93 35.20
C HIS A 40 17.39 -20.28 35.49
N ARG A 41 16.88 -20.43 36.72
CA ARG A 41 15.57 -19.89 37.13
C ARG A 41 15.57 -18.36 37.22
N VAL A 42 16.64 -17.77 37.74
CA VAL A 42 16.80 -16.32 37.84
C VAL A 42 17.19 -15.78 36.46
N LYS A 43 16.41 -14.80 35.98
CA LYS A 43 16.52 -14.23 34.65
C LYS A 43 16.69 -12.72 34.65
N PHE A 44 16.54 -12.04 35.79
CA PHE A 44 16.65 -10.58 35.89
C PHE A 44 17.36 -10.14 37.17
N LEU A 45 18.00 -8.98 37.09
CA LEU A 45 18.52 -8.24 38.22
C LEU A 45 17.81 -6.88 38.27
N VAL A 46 17.08 -6.62 39.35
CA VAL A 46 16.25 -5.42 39.49
C VAL A 46 16.85 -4.49 40.54
N MET A 47 17.13 -3.25 40.14
CA MET A 47 17.65 -2.20 41.00
C MET A 47 16.51 -1.34 41.55
N HIS A 48 16.56 -1.06 42.84
CA HIS A 48 15.56 -0.27 43.56
C HIS A 48 16.22 0.83 44.38
N TYR A 49 15.42 1.79 44.85
CA TYR A 49 15.74 2.55 46.06
C TYR A 49 14.67 2.38 47.12
N THR A 50 15.02 2.62 48.38
CA THR A 50 14.09 2.49 49.50
C THR A 50 13.27 3.76 49.80
N ALA A 51 13.70 4.92 49.31
CA ALA A 51 13.08 6.23 49.54
C ALA A 51 12.99 6.67 51.02
N ILE A 52 13.58 5.90 51.93
CA ILE A 52 13.59 6.10 53.38
C ILE A 52 14.96 5.69 53.93
N ASP A 53 15.29 6.17 55.13
CA ASP A 53 16.54 5.85 55.82
C ASP A 53 16.73 4.34 56.08
N TYR A 54 17.96 3.94 56.41
CA TYR A 54 18.35 2.55 56.63
C TYR A 54 17.47 1.84 57.67
N GLU A 55 17.24 2.45 58.84
CA GLU A 55 16.46 1.80 59.91
C GLU A 55 15.02 1.54 59.47
N LYS A 56 14.36 2.51 58.82
CA LYS A 56 13.01 2.31 58.29
C LYS A 56 12.99 1.29 57.15
N SER A 57 14.02 1.29 56.30
CA SER A 57 14.17 0.32 55.22
C SER A 57 14.27 -1.10 55.76
N MET A 58 15.08 -1.31 56.81
CA MET A 58 15.21 -2.61 57.48
C MET A 58 13.88 -3.09 58.06
N ARG A 59 13.14 -2.22 58.76
CA ARG A 59 11.81 -2.58 59.27
C ARG A 59 10.85 -2.93 58.14
N ALA A 60 10.79 -2.11 57.09
CA ALA A 60 9.87 -2.31 55.97
C ALA A 60 10.13 -3.59 55.16
N LEU A 61 11.39 -4.03 55.06
CA LEU A 61 11.80 -5.19 54.26
C LEU A 61 11.90 -6.49 55.07
N VAL A 62 11.92 -6.43 56.41
CA VAL A 62 12.07 -7.59 57.31
C VAL A 62 10.81 -7.88 58.13
N ASP A 63 10.09 -6.86 58.59
CA ASP A 63 8.91 -7.05 59.44
C ASP A 63 7.69 -7.55 58.63
N GLU A 64 6.71 -8.17 59.29
CA GLU A 64 5.52 -8.74 58.62
C GLU A 64 4.69 -7.64 57.92
N GLY A 65 4.65 -7.65 56.58
CA GLY A 65 3.95 -6.62 55.80
C GLY A 65 3.89 -6.80 54.27
N GLY A 66 4.64 -7.75 53.70
CA GLY A 66 4.45 -8.22 52.31
C GLY A 66 5.42 -7.70 51.25
N LEU A 67 6.36 -6.78 51.57
CA LEU A 67 7.45 -6.35 50.69
C LEU A 67 8.79 -6.90 51.21
N SER A 68 9.68 -7.35 50.33
CA SER A 68 11.04 -7.76 50.70
C SER A 68 11.98 -7.68 49.49
N SER A 69 13.29 -7.66 49.73
CA SER A 69 14.32 -7.71 48.68
C SER A 69 15.35 -8.80 48.99
N HIS A 70 16.22 -9.11 48.03
CA HIS A 70 17.30 -10.06 48.29
C HIS A 70 18.46 -9.39 49.01
N TYR A 71 18.76 -8.14 48.63
CA TYR A 71 19.86 -7.38 49.17
C TYR A 71 19.43 -5.95 49.52
N LEU A 72 20.04 -5.39 50.56
CA LEU A 72 19.95 -3.98 50.93
C LEU A 72 21.36 -3.38 51.02
N LEU A 73 21.55 -2.22 50.40
CA LEU A 73 22.79 -1.44 50.46
C LEU A 73 22.57 -0.14 51.25
N PRO A 74 23.23 0.05 52.41
CA PRO A 74 23.17 1.28 53.18
C PRO A 74 23.91 2.44 52.49
N GLU A 75 23.68 3.67 52.95
CA GLU A 75 24.33 4.90 52.46
C GLU A 75 25.35 5.42 53.50
N SER A 76 26.51 5.92 53.06
CA SER A 76 27.47 6.53 53.99
C SER A 76 26.89 7.79 54.62
N GLY A 77 27.03 7.92 55.94
CA GLY A 77 26.56 9.10 56.66
C GLY A 77 25.07 9.08 57.00
N ASP A 78 24.35 7.99 56.71
CA ASP A 78 23.01 7.75 57.25
C ASP A 78 23.10 7.59 58.78
N PRO A 79 22.49 8.50 59.59
CA PRO A 79 22.57 8.44 61.04
C PRO A 79 21.93 7.19 61.66
N SER A 80 21.08 6.50 60.90
CA SER A 80 20.38 5.29 61.33
C SER A 80 21.15 4.00 61.03
N TYR A 81 22.26 4.07 60.28
CA TYR A 81 23.13 2.92 60.01
C TYR A 81 24.17 2.72 61.13
N PRO A 82 24.23 1.54 61.78
CA PRO A 82 25.00 1.37 63.01
C PRO A 82 26.50 1.10 62.81
N LYS A 83 27.01 1.07 61.57
CA LYS A 83 28.41 0.70 61.27
C LYS A 83 29.14 1.84 60.54
N ASP A 84 30.44 1.94 60.78
CA ASP A 84 31.31 2.95 60.13
C ASP A 84 31.66 2.58 58.66
N GLU A 85 31.68 1.27 58.35
CA GLU A 85 31.90 0.76 56.99
C GLU A 85 30.61 0.18 56.43
N LEU A 86 30.32 0.50 55.16
CA LEU A 86 29.16 -0.04 54.47
C LEU A 86 29.34 -1.53 54.17
N GLU A 87 28.32 -2.32 54.47
CA GLU A 87 28.26 -3.74 54.19
C GLU A 87 27.03 -4.09 53.36
N ILE A 88 27.15 -5.11 52.51
CA ILE A 88 26.04 -5.69 51.77
C ILE A 88 25.22 -6.55 52.73
N ILE A 89 23.92 -6.29 52.84
CA ILE A 89 23.03 -7.04 53.73
C ILE A 89 22.14 -7.94 52.88
N GLN A 90 22.23 -9.26 53.05
CA GLN A 90 21.33 -10.20 52.41
C GLN A 90 20.10 -10.43 53.31
N LEU A 91 18.92 -10.13 52.78
CA LEU A 91 17.64 -10.26 53.49
C LEU A 91 16.90 -11.55 53.11
N VAL A 92 17.00 -11.97 51.85
CA VAL A 92 16.40 -13.20 51.33
C VAL A 92 17.45 -13.99 50.53
N ASP A 93 17.49 -15.31 50.71
CA ASP A 93 18.36 -16.22 49.94
C ASP A 93 17.97 -16.18 48.45
N GLU A 94 18.94 -16.12 47.52
CA GLU A 94 18.68 -16.04 46.07
C GLU A 94 17.88 -17.22 45.49
N ARG A 95 17.77 -18.33 46.24
CA ARG A 95 16.95 -19.50 45.85
C ARG A 95 15.47 -19.31 46.20
N ASP A 96 15.19 -18.45 47.17
CA ASP A 96 13.87 -18.12 47.64
C ASP A 96 13.34 -16.87 46.94
N ARG A 97 12.02 -16.69 46.96
CA ARG A 97 11.38 -15.54 46.34
C ARG A 97 11.34 -14.36 47.30
N ALA A 98 11.87 -13.22 46.88
CA ALA A 98 11.60 -11.92 47.50
C ALA A 98 10.44 -11.18 46.80
N TRP A 99 9.73 -10.33 47.54
CA TRP A 99 8.56 -9.59 47.07
C TRP A 99 8.89 -8.11 46.76
N HIS A 100 9.79 -7.86 45.81
CA HIS A 100 10.28 -6.49 45.51
C HIS A 100 9.62 -5.84 44.30
N ALA A 101 9.22 -6.61 43.27
CA ALA A 101 8.73 -6.06 42.01
C ALA A 101 7.21 -5.75 42.03
N GLY A 102 6.41 -6.55 42.74
CA GLY A 102 4.95 -6.52 42.64
C GLY A 102 4.46 -6.85 41.21
N ARG A 103 3.31 -6.31 40.78
CA ARG A 103 2.87 -6.39 39.37
C ARG A 103 3.94 -5.75 38.50
N SER A 104 4.52 -6.55 37.62
CA SER A 104 5.69 -6.19 36.83
C SER A 104 5.71 -6.94 35.50
N PHE A 105 6.30 -6.31 34.48
CA PHE A 105 6.49 -6.90 33.17
C PHE A 105 7.84 -6.51 32.58
N TRP A 106 8.55 -7.47 31.98
CA TRP A 106 9.70 -7.17 31.13
C TRP A 106 9.92 -8.26 30.09
N GLN A 107 10.11 -7.86 28.83
CA GLN A 107 10.45 -8.76 27.71
C GLN A 107 9.51 -9.97 27.56
N GLY A 108 8.21 -9.77 27.81
CA GLY A 108 7.19 -10.81 27.66
C GLY A 108 7.02 -11.72 28.87
N ARG A 109 7.64 -11.39 30.01
CA ARG A 109 7.41 -12.07 31.30
C ARG A 109 6.68 -11.14 32.24
N GLU A 110 5.70 -11.71 32.94
CA GLU A 110 4.97 -11.07 34.04
C GLU A 110 5.48 -11.64 35.38
N ASP A 111 5.10 -11.00 36.49
CA ASP A 111 5.38 -11.47 37.87
C ASP A 111 6.87 -11.75 38.15
N LEU A 112 7.72 -10.73 37.93
CA LEU A 112 9.17 -10.88 37.95
C LEU A 112 9.74 -11.30 39.31
N ASN A 113 9.00 -11.18 40.42
CA ASN A 113 9.40 -11.70 41.73
C ASN A 113 9.86 -13.18 41.65
N ASP A 114 9.23 -14.00 40.81
CA ASP A 114 9.51 -15.44 40.74
C ASP A 114 10.84 -15.79 40.05
N HIS A 115 11.44 -14.82 39.37
CA HIS A 115 12.56 -14.99 38.44
C HIS A 115 13.60 -13.87 38.49
N SER A 116 13.64 -13.07 39.55
CA SER A 116 14.57 -11.94 39.65
C SER A 116 15.22 -11.82 41.01
N ILE A 117 16.42 -11.24 41.03
CA ILE A 117 17.09 -10.80 42.25
C ILE A 117 16.89 -9.29 42.35
N GLY A 118 16.46 -8.83 43.52
CA GLY A 118 16.17 -7.43 43.82
C GLY A 118 17.20 -6.86 44.78
N ILE A 119 17.83 -5.74 44.40
CA ILE A 119 18.76 -4.99 45.25
C ILE A 119 18.13 -3.64 45.59
N GLU A 120 17.87 -3.46 46.88
CA GLU A 120 17.41 -2.20 47.48
C GLU A 120 18.61 -1.34 47.86
N ILE A 121 18.53 -0.05 47.56
CA ILE A 121 19.63 0.88 47.79
C ILE A 121 19.07 2.06 48.58
N VAL A 122 19.63 2.30 49.76
CA VAL A 122 19.22 3.44 50.58
C VAL A 122 19.58 4.72 49.84
N ASN A 123 18.55 5.42 49.39
CA ASN A 123 18.66 6.71 48.70
C ASN A 123 17.32 7.44 48.86
N VAL A 124 17.32 8.64 49.42
CA VAL A 124 16.10 9.32 49.89
C VAL A 124 15.79 10.56 49.04
N PRO A 125 14.87 10.48 48.06
CA PRO A 125 14.46 11.65 47.30
C PRO A 125 13.61 12.61 48.15
N THR A 126 13.75 13.91 47.90
CA THR A 126 12.91 14.95 48.54
C THR A 126 11.78 15.32 47.60
N CYS A 127 10.54 14.93 47.92
CA CYS A 127 9.36 15.19 47.10
C CYS A 127 8.43 16.23 47.72
N HIS A 128 8.00 17.20 46.93
CA HIS A 128 6.87 18.08 47.26
C HIS A 128 5.57 17.44 46.74
N ILE A 129 4.65 17.14 47.66
CA ILE A 129 3.40 16.43 47.38
C ILE A 129 2.22 17.41 47.60
N PRO A 130 1.46 17.77 46.55
CA PRO A 130 0.23 18.57 46.69
C PRO A 130 -0.86 17.82 47.47
N GLU A 131 -1.76 18.54 48.15
CA GLU A 131 -2.84 17.96 48.99
C GLU A 131 -3.76 16.95 48.27
N GLN A 132 -3.82 16.98 46.93
CA GLN A 132 -4.70 16.13 46.11
C GLN A 132 -3.98 14.95 45.44
N ALA A 133 -2.67 14.77 45.67
CA ALA A 133 -1.87 13.74 44.99
C ALA A 133 -2.14 12.33 45.53
N ASN A 134 -2.09 11.32 44.66
CA ASN A 134 -2.28 9.93 45.06
C ASN A 134 -1.00 9.39 45.73
N LEU A 135 -1.07 9.08 47.03
CA LEU A 135 0.09 8.59 47.79
C LEU A 135 0.61 7.22 47.30
N ALA A 136 -0.22 6.41 46.63
CA ALA A 136 0.15 5.06 46.16
C ALA A 136 0.88 5.02 44.81
N MET A 137 0.91 6.12 44.05
CA MET A 137 1.61 6.23 42.77
C MET A 137 2.85 7.11 42.94
N GLU A 138 4.05 6.56 42.78
CA GLU A 138 5.29 7.32 42.96
C GLU A 138 5.60 8.22 41.76
N ASN A 139 5.09 7.86 40.58
CA ASN A 139 5.24 8.56 39.31
C ASN A 139 4.12 9.59 39.01
N ASP A 140 3.36 10.03 40.02
CA ASP A 140 2.31 11.04 39.85
C ASP A 140 2.92 12.38 39.39
N ALA A 141 2.50 12.87 38.21
CA ALA A 141 3.01 14.10 37.59
C ALA A 141 2.81 15.37 38.44
N SER A 142 1.95 15.32 39.46
CA SER A 142 1.77 16.41 40.43
C SER A 142 2.84 16.44 41.53
N LYS A 143 3.63 15.37 41.70
CA LYS A 143 4.72 15.28 42.67
C LYS A 143 6.02 15.80 42.07
N LEU A 144 6.62 16.81 42.70
CA LEU A 144 7.94 17.31 42.31
C LEU A 144 9.01 16.70 43.22
N CYS A 145 9.76 15.73 42.70
CA CYS A 145 10.82 15.04 43.44
C CYS A 145 12.22 15.52 43.02
N ILE A 146 13.07 15.77 44.02
CA ILE A 146 14.51 16.01 43.88
C ILE A 146 15.24 14.74 44.28
N PHE A 147 15.96 14.14 43.35
CA PHE A 147 16.73 12.92 43.58
C PHE A 147 18.19 13.27 43.92
N PRO A 148 18.73 12.82 45.07
CA PRO A 148 20.14 12.97 45.38
C PRO A 148 21.01 12.03 44.53
N ASP A 149 22.31 12.35 44.48
CA ASP A 149 23.32 11.44 43.95
C ASP A 149 23.53 10.25 44.87
N TYR A 150 23.75 9.08 44.28
CA TYR A 150 24.10 7.87 45.03
C TYR A 150 25.52 7.98 45.59
N ASP A 151 25.72 7.51 46.83
CA ASP A 151 27.03 7.46 47.47
C ASP A 151 28.01 6.59 46.66
N ALA A 152 29.21 7.13 46.39
CA ALA A 152 30.24 6.45 45.63
C ALA A 152 30.63 5.08 46.25
N LYS A 153 30.73 4.99 47.58
CA LYS A 153 31.06 3.71 48.26
C LYS A 153 29.95 2.69 48.10
N GLN A 154 28.70 3.15 48.18
CA GLN A 154 27.52 2.32 47.94
C GLN A 154 27.50 1.77 46.51
N ILE A 155 27.84 2.58 45.51
CA ILE A 155 27.93 2.14 44.10
C ILE A 155 29.08 1.17 43.85
N GLU A 156 30.23 1.32 44.53
CA GLU A 156 31.32 0.32 44.47
C GLU A 156 30.88 -1.05 44.98
N LEU A 157 30.16 -1.10 46.11
CA LEU A 157 29.58 -2.32 46.64
C LEU A 157 28.54 -2.92 45.69
N LEU A 158 27.68 -2.08 45.10
CA LEU A 158 26.69 -2.50 44.11
C LEU A 158 27.35 -3.15 42.89
N ILE A 159 28.43 -2.55 42.36
CA ILE A 159 29.16 -3.11 41.21
C ILE A 159 29.75 -4.47 41.56
N LYS A 160 30.36 -4.60 42.75
CA LYS A 160 30.93 -5.87 43.22
C LYS A 160 29.84 -6.94 43.34
N LEU A 161 28.74 -6.63 44.00
CA LEU A 161 27.60 -7.52 44.20
C LEU A 161 26.97 -7.93 42.87
N SER A 162 26.73 -6.97 41.98
CA SER A 162 26.11 -7.23 40.67
C SER A 162 26.97 -8.15 39.82
N LYS A 163 28.29 -7.95 39.78
CA LYS A 163 29.21 -8.86 39.07
C LYS A 163 29.16 -10.28 39.61
N ASP A 164 29.11 -10.41 40.93
CA ASP A 164 29.06 -11.68 41.63
C ASP A 164 27.74 -12.42 41.35
N ILE A 165 26.61 -11.72 41.38
CA ILE A 165 25.29 -12.25 40.99
C ILE A 165 25.26 -12.69 39.52
N LEU A 166 25.76 -11.85 38.60
CA LEU A 166 25.78 -12.14 37.17
C LEU A 166 26.71 -13.32 36.83
N ALA A 167 27.84 -13.47 37.55
CA ALA A 167 28.72 -14.62 37.41
C ALA A 167 28.05 -15.93 37.81
N ARG A 168 27.16 -15.91 38.82
CA ARG A 168 26.34 -17.06 39.22
C ARG A 168 25.12 -17.31 38.32
N ASN A 169 24.66 -16.29 37.61
CA ASN A 169 23.44 -16.33 36.80
C ASN A 169 23.75 -15.89 35.36
N PRO A 170 24.46 -16.73 34.57
CA PRO A 170 24.96 -16.36 33.23
C PRO A 170 23.85 -16.10 32.20
N ASP A 171 22.61 -16.51 32.49
CA ASP A 171 21.44 -16.27 31.65
C ASP A 171 20.87 -14.84 31.79
N ILE A 172 21.38 -14.03 32.72
CA ILE A 172 21.02 -12.63 32.86
C ILE A 172 21.88 -11.82 31.88
N GLY A 173 21.32 -11.53 30.72
CA GLY A 173 21.94 -10.68 29.71
C GLY A 173 21.89 -9.18 30.07
N PRO A 174 22.62 -8.33 29.33
CA PRO A 174 22.68 -6.89 29.58
C PRO A 174 21.32 -6.19 29.66
N THR A 175 20.35 -6.60 28.83
CA THR A 175 19.00 -5.99 28.80
C THR A 175 18.07 -6.49 29.91
N GLN A 176 18.58 -7.34 30.81
CA GLN A 176 17.83 -7.93 31.93
C GLN A 176 18.33 -7.42 33.28
N VAL A 177 19.24 -6.45 33.27
CA VAL A 177 19.58 -5.61 34.44
C VAL A 177 18.81 -4.30 34.28
N ILE A 178 17.85 -4.07 35.16
CA ILE A 178 16.77 -3.09 34.97
C ILE A 178 16.37 -2.41 36.28
N GLY A 179 15.74 -1.25 36.22
CA GLY A 179 15.17 -0.58 37.39
C GLY A 179 13.75 -1.07 37.68
N HIS A 180 13.23 -0.78 38.88
CA HIS A 180 11.82 -1.04 39.17
C HIS A 180 10.89 -0.24 38.27
N SER A 181 11.26 1.00 37.95
CA SER A 181 10.58 1.87 36.99
C SER A 181 10.49 1.26 35.59
N ASP A 182 11.44 0.43 35.17
CA ASP A 182 11.38 -0.21 33.85
C ASP A 182 10.29 -1.28 33.77
N ILE A 183 10.07 -1.99 34.89
CA ILE A 183 9.16 -3.14 34.96
C ILE A 183 7.77 -2.77 35.47
N ALA A 184 7.64 -1.60 36.10
CA ALA A 184 6.38 -1.05 36.60
C ALA A 184 6.25 0.46 36.33
N PRO A 185 6.39 0.92 35.06
CA PRO A 185 6.53 2.34 34.71
C PRO A 185 5.33 3.20 35.08
N SER A 186 4.14 2.62 35.16
CA SER A 186 2.90 3.32 35.52
C SER A 186 2.71 3.55 37.01
N ARG A 187 3.63 3.05 37.85
CA ARG A 187 3.53 3.15 39.31
C ARG A 187 4.82 3.58 39.99
N LYS A 188 5.97 3.19 39.43
CA LYS A 188 7.28 3.27 40.06
C LYS A 188 8.22 4.17 39.28
N ASN A 189 9.04 4.93 40.01
CA ASN A 189 10.06 5.82 39.45
C ASN A 189 11.48 5.52 39.97
N ASP A 190 11.65 4.51 40.81
CA ASP A 190 12.95 4.07 41.31
C ASP A 190 13.70 3.19 40.29
N PRO A 191 15.05 3.18 40.28
CA PRO A 191 15.99 3.91 41.14
C PRO A 191 16.16 5.41 40.78
N GLY A 192 15.31 5.96 39.90
CA GLY A 192 15.30 7.38 39.58
C GLY A 192 16.40 7.83 38.62
N PRO A 193 16.35 9.10 38.17
CA PRO A 193 17.23 9.62 37.12
C PRO A 193 18.68 9.84 37.57
N ARG A 194 19.00 9.80 38.87
CA ARG A 194 20.38 9.94 39.35
C ARG A 194 21.11 8.61 39.51
N PHE A 195 20.44 7.49 39.25
CA PHE A 195 21.08 6.18 39.32
C PHE A 195 22.16 6.02 38.24
N PRO A 196 23.37 5.56 38.58
CA PRO A 196 24.53 5.66 37.68
C PRO A 196 24.62 4.50 36.68
N TRP A 197 23.57 4.31 35.86
CA TRP A 197 23.48 3.25 34.85
C TRP A 197 24.70 3.15 33.93
N TYR A 198 25.23 4.29 33.46
CA TYR A 198 26.42 4.30 32.62
C TYR A 198 27.69 3.80 33.33
N GLN A 199 27.84 4.10 34.63
CA GLN A 199 28.96 3.61 35.42
C GLN A 199 28.91 2.09 35.58
N LEU A 200 27.71 1.54 35.82
CA LEU A 200 27.49 0.08 35.86
C LEU A 200 27.82 -0.55 34.50
N TYR A 201 27.35 0.05 33.40
CA TYR A 201 27.67 -0.42 32.06
C TYR A 201 29.18 -0.45 31.79
N LYS A 202 29.91 0.61 32.17
CA LYS A 202 31.38 0.66 32.07
C LYS A 202 32.07 -0.43 32.88
N ALA A 203 31.43 -0.88 33.97
CA ALA A 203 31.89 -2.00 34.77
C ALA A 203 31.47 -3.38 34.19
N GLY A 204 30.72 -3.41 33.08
CA GLY A 204 30.23 -4.64 32.43
C GLY A 204 28.85 -5.11 32.91
N ILE A 205 28.08 -4.24 33.57
CA ILE A 205 26.77 -4.56 34.14
C ILE A 205 25.68 -3.79 33.37
N GLY A 206 24.71 -4.51 32.83
CA GLY A 206 23.55 -3.91 32.16
C GLY A 206 23.82 -3.39 30.75
N ALA A 207 22.81 -2.79 30.14
CA ALA A 207 22.81 -2.33 28.77
C ALA A 207 23.15 -0.84 28.65
N TRP A 208 23.82 -0.46 27.58
CA TRP A 208 24.00 0.95 27.18
C TRP A 208 24.23 1.06 25.68
N TYR A 209 23.90 2.20 25.10
CA TYR A 209 24.06 2.47 23.67
C TYR A 209 25.46 2.96 23.31
N GLU A 210 25.80 2.89 22.02
CA GLU A 210 27.00 3.52 21.46
C GLU A 210 26.66 4.93 20.96
N SER A 211 27.52 5.91 21.25
CA SER A 211 27.26 7.33 20.94
C SER A 211 27.15 7.57 19.43
N ASP A 212 28.05 7.00 18.62
CA ASP A 212 28.03 7.14 17.15
C ASP A 212 26.72 6.60 16.54
N THR A 213 26.19 5.51 17.10
CA THR A 213 24.92 4.92 16.65
C THR A 213 23.73 5.80 17.03
N VAL A 214 23.78 6.43 18.22
CA VAL A 214 22.77 7.42 18.61
C VAL A 214 22.82 8.61 17.66
N ASP A 215 23.99 9.15 17.33
CA ASP A 215 24.11 10.30 16.42
C ASP A 215 23.56 9.96 15.02
N LYS A 216 23.83 8.75 14.51
CA LYS A 216 23.23 8.25 13.27
C LYS A 216 21.71 8.28 13.31
N TYR A 217 21.09 7.67 14.32
CA TYR A 217 19.62 7.67 14.42
C TYR A 217 19.05 9.03 14.79
N TRP A 218 19.81 9.86 15.49
CA TRP A 218 19.45 11.23 15.83
C TRP A 218 19.27 12.08 14.60
N GLN A 219 20.27 12.07 13.71
CA GLN A 219 20.22 12.82 12.46
C GLN A 219 19.01 12.38 11.63
N LEU A 220 18.77 11.06 11.56
CA LEU A 220 17.63 10.49 10.86
C LEU A 220 16.28 10.94 11.46
N PHE A 221 16.10 10.81 12.77
CA PHE A 221 14.81 11.09 13.43
C PHE A 221 14.56 12.56 13.71
N SER A 222 15.61 13.40 13.67
CA SER A 222 15.46 14.86 13.64
C SER A 222 14.93 15.34 12.31
N ALA A 223 15.32 14.68 11.20
CA ALA A 223 14.79 14.99 9.88
C ALA A 223 13.37 14.45 9.70
N SER A 224 13.09 13.23 10.19
CA SER A 224 11.74 12.69 10.20
C SER A 224 11.49 11.75 11.37
N LYS A 225 10.66 12.19 12.29
CA LYS A 225 10.38 11.51 13.55
C LYS A 225 9.59 10.21 13.33
N PRO A 226 9.93 9.09 14.01
CA PRO A 226 9.08 7.90 14.06
C PRO A 226 7.67 8.22 14.54
N SER A 227 6.65 7.53 13.99
CA SER A 227 5.29 7.62 14.49
C SER A 227 5.18 7.12 15.94
N VAL A 228 4.13 7.54 16.66
CA VAL A 228 3.88 7.07 18.03
C VAL A 228 3.69 5.55 18.07
N GLU A 229 2.98 4.98 17.08
CA GLU A 229 2.81 3.53 16.96
C GLU A 229 4.16 2.81 16.82
N LEU A 230 5.06 3.34 15.99
CA LEU A 230 6.38 2.76 15.80
C LEU A 230 7.24 2.88 17.06
N MET A 231 7.14 4.00 17.79
CA MET A 231 7.79 4.17 19.09
C MET A 231 7.29 3.16 20.13
N GLN A 232 5.98 2.93 20.21
CA GLN A 232 5.38 1.93 21.10
C GLN A 232 5.86 0.51 20.75
N LYS A 233 5.91 0.17 19.45
CA LYS A 233 6.45 -1.11 18.98
C LYS A 233 7.94 -1.26 19.30
N ALA A 234 8.71 -0.18 19.22
CA ALA A 234 10.13 -0.17 19.57
C ALA A 234 10.35 -0.38 21.08
N LEU A 235 9.59 0.32 21.94
CA LEU A 235 9.63 0.16 23.40
C LEU A 235 9.28 -1.27 23.81
N ARG A 236 8.21 -1.83 23.22
CA ARG A 236 7.82 -3.23 23.42
C ARG A 236 8.88 -4.21 22.92
N SER A 237 9.52 -3.90 21.80
CA SER A 237 10.58 -4.75 21.24
C SER A 237 11.81 -4.79 22.13
N TYR A 238 12.10 -3.69 22.84
CA TYR A 238 13.19 -3.60 23.80
C TYR A 238 12.85 -4.32 25.13
N GLY A 239 11.66 -4.10 25.68
CA GLY A 239 11.21 -4.83 26.88
C GLY A 239 9.96 -4.35 27.59
N TYR A 240 9.49 -3.12 27.35
CA TYR A 240 8.39 -2.51 28.10
C TYR A 240 7.01 -3.11 27.78
N GLU A 241 6.09 -3.07 28.75
CA GLU A 241 4.67 -3.44 28.60
C GLU A 241 3.89 -2.33 27.89
N VAL A 242 4.09 -2.19 26.58
CA VAL A 242 3.41 -1.15 25.79
C VAL A 242 2.64 -1.78 24.64
N ILE A 243 1.34 -1.47 24.55
CA ILE A 243 0.48 -1.85 23.43
C ILE A 243 0.57 -0.73 22.38
N ALA A 244 0.77 -1.10 21.11
CA ALA A 244 0.80 -0.14 20.02
C ALA A 244 -0.63 0.35 19.70
N THR A 245 -0.99 1.53 20.20
CA THR A 245 -2.29 2.19 20.00
C THR A 245 -2.23 3.30 18.94
N GLY A 246 -1.03 3.78 18.62
CA GLY A 246 -0.79 4.92 17.72
C GLY A 246 -1.09 6.29 18.35
N GLN A 247 -1.55 6.33 19.59
CA GLN A 247 -1.82 7.55 20.36
C GLN A 247 -0.78 7.73 21.47
N LEU A 248 -0.46 8.97 21.81
CA LEU A 248 0.42 9.27 22.94
C LEU A 248 -0.38 9.16 24.25
N ASP A 249 -0.68 7.93 24.64
CA ASP A 249 -1.44 7.55 25.83
C ASP A 249 -0.56 7.42 27.08
N SER A 250 -1.19 7.23 28.25
CA SER A 250 -0.49 7.20 29.54
C SER A 250 0.56 6.09 29.63
N GLN A 251 0.27 4.87 29.16
CA GLN A 251 1.26 3.78 29.13
C GLN A 251 2.52 4.16 28.33
N THR A 252 2.37 4.97 27.28
CA THR A 252 3.48 5.39 26.43
C THR A 252 4.31 6.45 27.12
N LEU A 253 3.66 7.44 27.75
CA LEU A 253 4.32 8.48 28.52
C LEU A 253 5.08 7.89 29.72
N ASP A 254 4.45 6.97 30.45
CA ASP A 254 5.04 6.28 31.59
C ASP A 254 6.27 5.46 31.18
N ALA A 255 6.16 4.65 30.12
CA ALA A 255 7.27 3.85 29.61
C ALA A 255 8.41 4.72 29.07
N LEU A 256 8.10 5.84 28.40
CA LEU A 256 9.12 6.79 27.93
C LEU A 256 9.82 7.49 29.09
N SER A 257 9.10 7.84 30.16
CA SER A 257 9.68 8.43 31.37
C SER A 257 10.66 7.46 32.03
N ALA A 258 10.25 6.20 32.24
CA ALA A 258 11.13 5.15 32.77
C ALA A 258 12.35 4.91 31.88
N PHE A 259 12.14 4.79 30.57
CA PHE A 259 13.22 4.67 29.59
C PHE A 259 14.22 5.83 29.64
N GLN A 260 13.72 7.06 29.79
CA GLN A 260 14.57 8.24 29.90
C GLN A 260 15.33 8.26 31.23
N MET A 261 14.72 7.89 32.36
CA MET A 261 15.45 7.78 33.63
C MET A 261 16.61 6.77 33.53
N HIS A 262 16.42 5.69 32.78
CA HIS A 262 17.47 4.69 32.56
C HIS A 262 18.56 5.17 31.60
N PHE A 263 18.20 5.61 30.39
CA PHE A 263 19.17 5.81 29.29
C PHE A 263 19.44 7.28 28.94
N LEU A 264 18.61 8.21 29.39
CA LEU A 264 18.70 9.66 29.14
C LEU A 264 18.47 10.48 30.43
N PRO A 265 19.18 10.19 31.54
CA PRO A 265 18.85 10.77 32.85
C PRO A 265 18.93 12.30 32.92
N TRP A 266 19.68 12.93 32.02
CA TRP A 266 19.76 14.39 31.88
C TRP A 266 18.58 15.01 31.11
N HIS A 267 17.64 14.21 30.60
CA HIS A 267 16.53 14.65 29.76
C HIS A 267 15.27 13.77 29.96
N VAL A 268 14.74 13.75 31.19
CA VAL A 268 13.50 13.05 31.53
C VAL A 268 12.31 13.99 31.34
N SER A 269 11.57 13.81 30.25
CA SER A 269 10.40 14.62 29.88
C SER A 269 9.11 13.81 29.72
N GLY A 270 9.20 12.47 29.65
CA GLY A 270 8.09 11.58 29.29
C GLY A 270 7.65 11.70 27.83
N ASN A 271 8.16 12.68 27.09
CA ASN A 271 7.76 12.94 25.71
C ASN A 271 8.50 12.03 24.74
N SER A 272 7.81 11.65 23.67
CA SER A 272 8.46 11.02 22.51
C SER A 272 9.18 12.12 21.74
N ASP A 273 10.50 12.20 21.80
CA ASP A 273 11.33 13.13 21.03
C ASP A 273 12.36 12.38 20.17
N ALA A 274 13.04 13.09 19.28
CA ALA A 274 14.05 12.49 18.39
C ALA A 274 15.22 11.88 19.18
N ARG A 275 15.56 12.44 20.35
CA ARG A 275 16.60 11.95 21.28
C ARG A 275 16.29 10.56 21.78
N SER A 276 15.09 10.41 22.33
CA SER A 276 14.58 9.18 22.92
C SER A 276 14.41 8.10 21.86
N ALA A 277 13.91 8.47 20.67
CA ALA A 277 13.84 7.56 19.53
C ALA A 277 15.24 7.08 19.11
N ALA A 278 16.22 7.98 19.01
CA ALA A 278 17.57 7.64 18.59
C ALA A 278 18.26 6.67 19.56
N VAL A 279 18.14 6.94 20.87
CA VAL A 279 18.67 6.06 21.91
C VAL A 279 18.00 4.70 21.91
N LEU A 280 16.68 4.65 21.77
CA LEU A 280 15.93 3.39 21.75
C LEU A 280 16.32 2.53 20.53
N PHE A 281 16.45 3.15 19.36
CA PHE A 281 16.86 2.44 18.14
C PHE A 281 18.33 2.02 18.18
N ALA A 282 19.21 2.81 18.79
CA ALA A 282 20.61 2.41 19.01
C ALA A 282 20.73 1.19 19.95
N LEU A 283 19.90 1.12 20.99
CA LEU A 283 19.82 -0.04 21.87
C LEU A 283 19.26 -1.26 21.14
N LEU A 284 18.22 -1.09 20.32
CA LEU A 284 17.68 -2.16 19.48
C LEU A 284 18.70 -2.65 18.44
N ASP A 285 19.51 -1.75 17.89
CA ASP A 285 20.60 -2.10 16.96
C ASP A 285 21.62 -3.04 17.62
N LYS A 286 22.07 -2.65 18.81
CA LYS A 286 23.09 -3.38 19.56
C LYS A 286 22.59 -4.72 20.11
N TYR A 287 21.39 -4.75 20.67
CA TYR A 287 20.90 -5.91 21.44
C TYR A 287 19.83 -6.74 20.71
N PHE A 288 19.13 -6.18 19.72
CA PHE A 288 18.03 -6.84 19.01
C PHE A 288 17.98 -6.53 17.50
N PRO A 289 19.08 -6.74 16.74
CA PRO A 289 19.19 -6.30 15.34
C PRO A 289 18.10 -6.86 14.43
N LYS A 290 17.62 -8.08 14.67
CA LYS A 290 16.50 -8.69 13.92
C LYS A 290 15.15 -7.99 14.19
N LYS A 291 14.91 -7.54 15.42
CA LYS A 291 13.69 -6.78 15.76
C LYS A 291 13.79 -5.38 15.15
N LEU A 292 14.98 -4.77 15.19
CA LEU A 292 15.26 -3.49 14.56
C LEU A 292 14.99 -3.53 13.05
N GLU A 293 15.46 -4.54 12.33
CA GLU A 293 15.27 -4.66 10.88
C GLU A 293 13.79 -4.55 10.48
N ARG A 294 12.91 -5.23 11.23
CA ARG A 294 11.46 -5.17 11.03
C ARG A 294 10.91 -3.76 11.30
N LEU A 295 11.30 -3.15 12.43
CA LEU A 295 10.86 -1.81 12.81
C LEU A 295 11.35 -0.75 11.81
N PHE A 296 12.58 -0.87 11.33
CA PHE A 296 13.20 0.07 10.41
C PHE A 296 12.59 -0.03 9.00
N LYS A 297 12.19 -1.23 8.57
CA LYS A 297 11.40 -1.41 7.35
C LYS A 297 10.04 -0.72 7.46
N GLU A 298 9.37 -0.85 8.60
CA GLU A 298 8.10 -0.15 8.87
C GLU A 298 8.30 1.37 8.91
N TYR A 299 9.37 1.87 9.52
CA TYR A 299 9.77 3.28 9.47
C TYR A 299 9.92 3.77 8.02
N GLN A 300 10.68 3.07 7.19
CA GLN A 300 10.87 3.43 5.78
C GLN A 300 9.57 3.44 4.98
N GLN A 301 8.65 2.49 5.26
CA GLN A 301 7.32 2.47 4.66
C GLN A 301 6.47 3.67 5.10
N GLN A 302 6.53 4.06 6.38
CA GLN A 302 5.87 5.26 6.89
C GLN A 302 6.45 6.54 6.27
N GLN A 303 7.75 6.59 5.98
CA GLN A 303 8.38 7.74 5.30
C GLN A 303 8.00 7.84 3.82
N GLN A 304 7.71 6.72 3.16
CA GLN A 304 7.18 6.71 1.80
C GLN A 304 5.67 7.02 1.77
N ALA A 305 4.97 6.76 2.87
CA ALA A 305 3.61 7.20 3.11
C ALA A 305 3.62 8.65 3.64
N VAL A 306 3.87 9.61 2.76
CA VAL A 306 3.58 11.02 3.06
C VAL A 306 2.11 11.10 3.46
N GLU A 307 1.82 11.41 4.73
CA GLU A 307 0.49 11.90 5.13
C GLU A 307 0.28 13.17 4.32
N PRO A 308 -0.61 13.18 3.32
CA PRO A 308 -0.85 14.40 2.57
C PRO A 308 -1.41 15.39 3.58
N ALA A 309 -0.89 16.62 3.60
CA ALA A 309 -1.70 17.76 4.02
C ALA A 309 -3.12 17.54 3.47
N PRO A 310 -4.19 17.69 4.29
CA PRO A 310 -5.53 17.27 3.90
C PRO A 310 -5.79 17.80 2.50
N LYS A 311 -5.81 16.88 1.53
CA LYS A 311 -6.05 17.23 0.14
C LYS A 311 -7.46 17.79 0.16
N THR A 312 -7.63 19.10 0.02
CA THR A 312 -8.86 19.64 -0.55
C THR A 312 -8.98 18.99 -1.92
N LEU A 313 -9.72 17.88 -2.01
CA LEU A 313 -9.92 17.20 -3.27
C LEU A 313 -10.78 18.14 -4.11
N ALA A 314 -10.18 18.83 -5.08
CA ALA A 314 -10.96 19.66 -5.99
C ALA A 314 -12.14 18.87 -6.60
N ASN A 315 -11.92 17.57 -6.89
CA ASN A 315 -12.92 16.66 -7.42
C ASN A 315 -13.05 15.38 -6.56
N ALA A 316 -14.28 14.89 -6.45
CA ALA A 316 -14.67 13.67 -5.75
C ALA A 316 -15.92 13.11 -6.47
N GLN A 317 -16.23 11.82 -6.31
CA GLN A 317 -17.47 11.26 -6.91
C GLN A 317 -18.72 11.85 -6.27
N VAL A 318 -18.62 12.22 -4.98
CA VAL A 318 -19.69 12.86 -4.22
C VAL A 318 -19.07 13.99 -3.44
N ILE A 319 -19.67 15.18 -3.57
CA ILE A 319 -19.40 16.36 -2.75
C ILE A 319 -20.76 16.79 -2.20
N ALA A 320 -20.95 16.67 -0.90
CA ALA A 320 -22.24 16.93 -0.26
C ALA A 320 -22.07 17.90 0.91
N ARG A 321 -22.70 19.07 0.82
CA ARG A 321 -22.83 20.00 1.95
C ARG A 321 -24.02 19.60 2.81
N ILE A 322 -23.79 19.49 4.12
CA ILE A 322 -24.76 19.03 5.11
C ILE A 322 -24.85 20.05 6.26
N PRO A 323 -26.03 20.53 6.66
CA PRO A 323 -27.31 20.28 6.00
C PRO A 323 -27.35 20.86 4.57
N ALA A 324 -28.14 20.23 3.69
CA ALA A 324 -28.39 20.73 2.33
C ALA A 324 -28.96 22.16 2.36
N LEU A 325 -28.55 23.01 1.40
CA LEU A 325 -28.99 24.41 1.34
C LEU A 325 -30.50 24.55 1.05
N ASP A 326 -31.03 23.71 0.16
CA ASP A 326 -32.46 23.63 -0.16
C ASP A 326 -32.98 22.21 0.15
N PRO A 327 -33.36 21.94 1.42
CA PRO A 327 -33.86 20.63 1.79
C PRO A 327 -35.25 20.36 1.18
N SER A 328 -35.49 19.12 0.77
CA SER A 328 -36.81 18.68 0.33
C SER A 328 -37.80 18.65 1.50
N SER A 329 -39.09 18.89 1.21
CA SER A 329 -40.18 18.65 2.16
C SER A 329 -40.29 17.18 2.61
N ARG A 330 -39.73 16.24 1.82
CA ARG A 330 -39.65 14.82 2.17
C ARG A 330 -38.43 14.57 3.06
N ALA A 331 -38.55 14.79 4.37
CA ALA A 331 -37.43 14.71 5.33
C ALA A 331 -36.51 13.47 5.17
N LEU A 332 -37.05 12.29 4.82
CA LEU A 332 -36.29 11.05 4.59
C LEU A 332 -35.45 11.03 3.30
N VAL A 333 -35.36 12.11 2.53
CA VAL A 333 -34.44 12.20 1.37
C VAL A 333 -33.30 13.18 1.60
N ASN A 334 -33.37 13.97 2.66
CA ASN A 334 -32.35 14.96 2.99
C ASN A 334 -31.11 14.30 3.61
N ASP A 335 -29.96 14.93 3.39
CA ASP A 335 -28.67 14.63 4.01
C ASP A 335 -28.22 13.16 3.90
N ARG A 336 -28.59 12.53 2.78
CA ARG A 336 -28.26 11.14 2.45
C ARG A 336 -27.97 11.00 0.97
N GLY A 337 -27.18 9.99 0.62
CA GLY A 337 -26.86 9.69 -0.77
C GLY A 337 -26.08 8.39 -0.93
N THR A 338 -25.54 8.20 -2.12
CA THR A 338 -24.80 7.00 -2.49
C THR A 338 -23.43 7.33 -3.04
N PHE A 339 -22.47 6.44 -2.83
CA PHE A 339 -21.13 6.49 -3.43
C PHE A 339 -20.67 5.07 -3.77
N THR A 340 -19.78 4.93 -4.74
CA THR A 340 -19.17 3.64 -5.11
C THR A 340 -17.93 3.40 -4.26
N ALA A 341 -17.80 2.21 -3.70
CA ALA A 341 -16.59 1.75 -3.02
C ALA A 341 -16.47 0.23 -3.13
N TYR A 342 -15.35 -0.30 -2.63
CA TYR A 342 -15.10 -1.73 -2.58
C TYR A 342 -14.95 -2.18 -1.14
N LYS A 343 -15.32 -3.43 -0.86
CA LYS A 343 -15.26 -4.01 0.49
C LYS A 343 -13.84 -3.91 1.05
N GLY A 344 -13.72 -3.41 2.27
CA GLY A 344 -12.41 -3.21 2.91
C GLY A 344 -11.66 -1.96 2.44
N ARG A 345 -12.30 -1.09 1.64
CA ARG A 345 -11.67 0.09 1.03
C ARG A 345 -12.57 1.32 1.10
N GLY A 346 -12.01 2.48 0.77
CA GLY A 346 -12.74 3.75 0.70
C GLY A 346 -12.48 4.64 1.91
N GLU A 347 -12.75 5.92 1.71
CA GLU A 347 -12.51 6.97 2.69
C GLU A 347 -13.57 8.08 2.54
N ILE A 348 -13.70 8.87 3.60
CA ILE A 348 -14.49 10.09 3.62
C ILE A 348 -13.60 11.24 4.10
N ILE A 349 -13.67 12.36 3.39
CA ILE A 349 -13.06 13.61 3.80
C ILE A 349 -14.17 14.56 4.25
N ILE A 350 -13.98 15.21 5.38
CA ILE A 350 -14.96 16.08 6.03
C ILE A 350 -14.32 17.45 6.21
N GLU A 351 -14.79 18.43 5.46
CA GLU A 351 -14.44 19.84 5.64
C GLU A 351 -15.46 20.44 6.62
N ASN A 352 -14.99 20.83 7.82
CA ASN A 352 -15.87 21.33 8.86
C ASN A 352 -16.04 22.86 8.81
N GLN A 353 -17.30 23.33 8.79
CA GLN A 353 -17.68 24.72 9.00
C GLN A 353 -18.46 24.82 10.31
N ASP A 354 -17.72 25.10 11.39
CA ASP A 354 -18.25 25.40 12.73
C ASP A 354 -19.07 24.30 13.42
N ALA A 355 -19.12 23.08 12.87
CA ALA A 355 -19.77 21.99 13.59
C ALA A 355 -18.88 21.53 14.75
N THR A 356 -19.49 21.31 15.91
CA THR A 356 -18.87 20.70 17.09
C THR A 356 -19.16 19.20 17.15
N SER A 357 -20.22 18.73 16.50
CA SER A 357 -20.55 17.29 16.40
C SER A 357 -21.41 17.01 15.17
N ALA A 358 -21.33 15.77 14.68
CA ALA A 358 -22.24 15.22 13.67
C ALA A 358 -22.32 13.70 13.78
N ASP A 359 -23.46 13.14 13.40
CA ASP A 359 -23.67 11.69 13.32
C ASP A 359 -23.64 11.25 11.87
N ILE A 360 -22.58 10.55 11.47
CA ILE A 360 -22.41 10.07 10.09
C ILE A 360 -22.55 8.55 10.08
N PHE A 361 -23.39 8.05 9.19
CA PHE A 361 -23.66 6.63 9.00
C PHE A 361 -23.25 6.20 7.60
N ILE A 362 -22.55 5.07 7.50
CA ILE A 362 -22.20 4.42 6.24
C ILE A 362 -22.85 3.05 6.23
N ASN A 363 -23.70 2.79 5.23
CA ASN A 363 -24.52 1.57 5.15
C ASN A 363 -25.32 1.27 6.44
N GLY A 364 -25.81 2.33 7.09
CA GLY A 364 -26.58 2.23 8.35
C GLY A 364 -25.73 2.13 9.61
N GLU A 365 -24.41 2.00 9.50
CA GLU A 365 -23.49 1.92 10.64
C GLU A 365 -22.84 3.28 10.94
N LYS A 366 -22.97 3.75 12.18
CA LYS A 366 -22.35 5.00 12.63
C LYS A 366 -20.81 4.90 12.58
N ILE A 367 -20.15 5.94 12.06
CA ILE A 367 -18.69 6.07 12.10
C ILE A 367 -18.26 6.89 13.32
N ASN A 368 -17.11 6.52 13.88
CA ASN A 368 -16.49 7.28 14.96
C ASN A 368 -15.71 8.42 14.32
N ILE A 369 -16.13 9.65 14.61
CA ILE A 369 -15.43 10.87 14.23
C ILE A 369 -15.01 11.63 15.49
N ALA A 370 -14.07 12.56 15.35
CA ALA A 370 -13.63 13.41 16.45
C ALA A 370 -14.81 14.13 17.12
N SER A 371 -14.77 14.22 18.45
CA SER A 371 -15.75 14.93 19.26
C SER A 371 -15.00 15.65 20.41
N PRO A 372 -15.02 16.99 20.46
CA PRO A 372 -15.67 17.88 19.50
C PRO A 372 -14.93 17.94 18.16
N LEU A 373 -15.69 18.21 17.09
CA LEU A 373 -15.12 18.70 15.84
C LEU A 373 -14.60 20.13 16.05
N THR A 374 -13.49 20.45 15.39
CA THR A 374 -12.81 21.74 15.46
C THR A 374 -13.13 22.51 14.18
N ALA A 375 -13.54 23.77 14.31
CA ALA A 375 -13.84 24.63 13.18
C ALA A 375 -12.67 24.70 12.19
N GLU A 376 -12.98 24.77 10.89
CA GLU A 376 -12.03 24.89 9.77
C GLU A 376 -11.03 23.72 9.62
N LYS A 377 -11.14 22.69 10.46
CA LYS A 377 -10.33 21.47 10.35
C LYS A 377 -10.91 20.54 9.30
N ILE A 378 -10.03 19.97 8.48
CA ILE A 378 -10.35 18.88 7.57
C ILE A 378 -10.04 17.56 8.26
N TYR A 379 -10.98 16.63 8.20
CA TYR A 379 -10.82 15.28 8.71
C TYR A 379 -10.85 14.27 7.58
N GLN A 380 -10.10 13.19 7.73
CA GLN A 380 -10.09 12.07 6.80
C GLN A 380 -10.27 10.78 7.60
N TYR A 381 -11.29 10.00 7.23
CA TYR A 381 -11.62 8.75 7.92
C TYR A 381 -11.70 7.59 6.92
N SER A 382 -11.10 6.46 7.29
CA SER A 382 -11.25 5.22 6.53
C SER A 382 -12.67 4.66 6.67
N LEU A 383 -13.25 4.24 5.55
CA LEU A 383 -14.55 3.56 5.50
C LEU A 383 -14.43 2.04 5.37
N ALA A 384 -13.21 1.50 5.36
CA ALA A 384 -12.91 0.11 5.06
C ALA A 384 -13.75 -0.92 5.83
N LYS A 385 -14.08 -0.63 7.10
CA LYS A 385 -14.87 -1.55 7.94
C LYS A 385 -16.35 -1.67 7.53
N ARG A 386 -16.88 -0.69 6.78
CA ARG A 386 -18.32 -0.51 6.55
C ARG A 386 -18.71 -0.53 5.08
N THR A 387 -17.73 -0.51 4.17
CA THR A 387 -17.98 -0.56 2.74
C THR A 387 -18.21 -1.98 2.24
N ARG A 388 -19.02 -2.08 1.20
CA ARG A 388 -19.25 -3.29 0.38
C ARG A 388 -18.91 -3.00 -1.07
N ASP A 389 -18.77 -4.04 -1.88
CA ASP A 389 -18.50 -3.90 -3.30
C ASP A 389 -19.67 -3.20 -4.03
N GLY A 390 -19.34 -2.21 -4.86
CA GLY A 390 -20.31 -1.42 -5.62
C GLY A 390 -20.91 -0.26 -4.82
N ILE A 391 -22.24 -0.14 -4.86
CA ILE A 391 -22.95 1.03 -4.32
C ILE A 391 -23.08 0.95 -2.79
N ASN A 392 -22.60 2.00 -2.13
CA ASN A 392 -22.66 2.24 -0.69
C ASN A 392 -23.55 3.47 -0.41
N THR A 393 -24.06 3.57 0.81
CA THR A 393 -24.95 4.67 1.24
C THR A 393 -24.30 5.47 2.36
N TYR A 394 -24.55 6.78 2.38
CA TYR A 394 -24.25 7.64 3.53
C TYR A 394 -25.51 8.36 4.01
N LYS A 395 -25.54 8.70 5.30
CA LYS A 395 -26.57 9.50 5.95
C LYS A 395 -25.91 10.33 7.04
N VAL A 396 -26.30 11.59 7.18
CA VAL A 396 -25.80 12.48 8.23
C VAL A 396 -26.95 13.07 9.03
N GLU A 397 -26.79 13.12 10.35
CA GLU A 397 -27.75 13.69 11.30
C GLU A 397 -27.01 14.50 12.37
N ASN A 398 -27.77 15.26 13.18
CA ASN A 398 -27.27 15.91 14.39
C ASN A 398 -26.01 16.78 14.16
N VAL A 399 -25.95 17.52 13.05
CA VAL A 399 -24.93 18.55 12.85
C VAL A 399 -25.22 19.70 13.80
N LEU A 400 -24.37 19.89 14.81
CA LEU A 400 -24.53 20.88 15.86
C LEU A 400 -23.30 21.81 15.90
N PRO A 401 -23.44 23.07 16.35
CA PRO A 401 -24.71 23.75 16.67
C PRO A 401 -25.54 24.06 15.43
N GLU A 402 -26.78 24.51 15.63
CA GLU A 402 -27.63 24.99 14.53
C GLU A 402 -26.92 26.12 13.76
N GLY A 403 -26.93 26.06 12.43
CA GLY A 403 -26.17 26.96 11.56
C GLY A 403 -24.80 26.43 11.11
N ALA A 404 -24.25 25.43 11.80
CA ALA A 404 -23.03 24.76 11.37
C ALA A 404 -23.25 23.88 10.13
N SER A 405 -22.17 23.56 9.40
CA SER A 405 -22.23 22.64 8.27
C SER A 405 -20.96 21.84 8.06
N LEU A 406 -21.09 20.72 7.35
CA LEU A 406 -19.98 19.87 6.91
C LEU A 406 -20.03 19.74 5.39
N THR A 407 -18.88 19.73 4.73
CA THR A 407 -18.78 19.24 3.35
C THR A 407 -18.13 17.87 3.34
N LEU A 408 -18.91 16.86 2.97
CA LEU A 408 -18.44 15.48 2.81
C LEU A 408 -17.93 15.28 1.39
N ARG A 409 -16.75 14.70 1.26
CA ARG A 409 -16.16 14.27 -0.02
C ARG A 409 -15.85 12.80 0.02
N PHE A 410 -16.33 12.08 -0.99
CA PHE A 410 -16.00 10.67 -1.22
C PHE A 410 -15.15 10.58 -2.49
N PRO A 411 -13.87 10.23 -2.42
CA PRO A 411 -13.04 10.07 -3.62
C PRO A 411 -13.51 8.88 -4.48
N TYR A 412 -13.14 8.90 -5.76
CA TYR A 412 -13.38 7.78 -6.66
C TYR A 412 -12.53 6.56 -6.25
N PRO A 413 -13.03 5.32 -6.40
CA PRO A 413 -12.23 4.14 -6.15
C PRO A 413 -10.97 4.09 -7.03
N THR A 414 -9.89 3.52 -6.52
CA THR A 414 -8.67 3.24 -7.30
C THR A 414 -8.55 1.74 -7.60
N LEU A 415 -7.65 1.36 -8.49
CA LEU A 415 -7.39 -0.04 -8.80
C LEU A 415 -6.39 -0.62 -7.77
N ASP A 416 -6.77 -1.69 -7.07
CA ASP A 416 -5.82 -2.45 -6.24
C ASP A 416 -5.03 -3.42 -7.13
N LYS A 417 -3.72 -3.17 -7.25
CA LYS A 417 -2.82 -3.92 -8.12
C LYS A 417 -2.18 -5.14 -7.44
N ASN A 418 -2.42 -5.36 -6.14
CA ASN A 418 -1.74 -6.40 -5.34
C ASN A 418 -2.54 -7.71 -5.21
N SER A 419 -3.65 -7.84 -5.94
CA SER A 419 -4.64 -8.91 -5.72
C SER A 419 -4.60 -10.00 -6.81
N THR A 420 -3.48 -10.68 -7.05
CA THR A 420 -3.47 -11.77 -8.05
C THR A 420 -4.21 -13.02 -7.57
N GLN A 421 -5.05 -13.61 -8.43
CA GLN A 421 -5.82 -14.82 -8.11
C GLN A 421 -5.49 -15.98 -9.06
N LYS A 422 -5.46 -17.21 -8.53
CA LYS A 422 -5.08 -18.43 -9.28
C LYS A 422 -6.24 -19.11 -10.04
N ARG A 423 -7.34 -18.41 -10.30
CA ARG A 423 -8.58 -19.01 -10.84
C ARG A 423 -8.68 -19.08 -12.38
N PHE A 424 -7.59 -18.82 -13.10
CA PHE A 424 -7.59 -18.66 -14.56
C PHE A 424 -6.82 -19.77 -15.29
N SER A 425 -6.70 -20.96 -14.70
CA SER A 425 -5.88 -22.06 -15.24
C SER A 425 -6.30 -22.48 -16.65
N ALA A 426 -7.60 -22.60 -16.93
CA ALA A 426 -8.08 -22.95 -18.26
C ALA A 426 -7.71 -21.89 -19.32
N VAL A 427 -7.73 -20.61 -18.95
CA VAL A 427 -7.27 -19.51 -19.81
C VAL A 427 -5.77 -19.62 -20.05
N ASP A 428 -5.00 -19.85 -18.99
CA ASP A 428 -3.55 -20.00 -19.06
C ASP A 428 -3.14 -21.20 -19.91
N GLU A 429 -3.82 -22.34 -19.76
CA GLU A 429 -3.59 -23.56 -20.52
C GLU A 429 -3.84 -23.36 -22.01
N LEU A 430 -4.96 -22.73 -22.38
CA LEU A 430 -5.28 -22.47 -23.79
C LEU A 430 -4.24 -21.55 -24.44
N ILE A 431 -3.91 -20.41 -23.81
CA ILE A 431 -2.92 -19.47 -24.38
C ILE A 431 -1.55 -20.14 -24.51
N ASN A 432 -1.11 -20.87 -23.48
CA ASN A 432 0.19 -21.57 -23.52
C ASN A 432 0.22 -22.71 -24.54
N GLN A 433 -0.89 -23.42 -24.75
CA GLN A 433 -1.01 -24.42 -25.81
C GLN A 433 -0.86 -23.77 -27.18
N GLU A 434 -1.62 -22.69 -27.45
CA GLU A 434 -1.57 -22.01 -28.75
C GLU A 434 -0.19 -21.40 -29.03
N ILE A 435 0.54 -20.96 -28.00
CA ILE A 435 1.93 -20.51 -28.16
C ILE A 435 2.85 -21.63 -28.62
N LYS A 436 2.71 -22.83 -28.04
CA LYS A 436 3.47 -24.02 -28.48
C LYS A 436 3.14 -24.39 -29.93
N GLU A 437 1.91 -24.14 -30.36
CA GLU A 437 1.43 -24.39 -31.72
C GLU A 437 1.78 -23.27 -32.71
N GLY A 438 2.34 -22.15 -32.25
CA GLY A 438 2.91 -21.11 -33.10
C GLY A 438 2.35 -19.69 -32.90
N PHE A 439 1.38 -19.50 -32.00
CA PHE A 439 0.91 -18.16 -31.61
C PHE A 439 2.08 -17.36 -30.97
N PRO A 440 2.26 -16.07 -31.32
CA PRO A 440 3.47 -15.34 -30.94
C PRO A 440 3.53 -15.00 -29.44
N GLY A 441 2.56 -14.25 -28.92
CA GLY A 441 2.52 -13.86 -27.52
C GLY A 441 1.33 -12.97 -27.16
N ALA A 442 1.12 -12.80 -25.86
CA ALA A 442 0.01 -12.03 -25.31
C ALA A 442 0.32 -11.46 -23.92
N VAL A 443 -0.41 -10.42 -23.53
CA VAL A 443 -0.56 -9.97 -22.14
C VAL A 443 -2.06 -9.87 -21.83
N LEU A 444 -2.47 -10.51 -20.74
CA LEU A 444 -3.85 -10.53 -20.26
C LEU A 444 -3.93 -9.84 -18.90
N ALA A 445 -4.83 -8.85 -18.81
CA ALA A 445 -5.26 -8.25 -17.56
C ALA A 445 -6.76 -8.46 -17.33
N VAL A 446 -7.13 -8.78 -16.09
CA VAL A 446 -8.54 -8.90 -15.66
C VAL A 446 -8.72 -8.09 -14.38
N VAL A 447 -9.65 -7.15 -14.42
CA VAL A 447 -10.08 -6.32 -13.30
C VAL A 447 -11.46 -6.78 -12.85
N LYS A 448 -11.65 -6.97 -11.54
CA LYS A 448 -12.93 -7.32 -10.92
C LYS A 448 -13.02 -6.69 -9.55
N ASP A 449 -14.15 -6.05 -9.23
CA ASP A 449 -14.40 -5.43 -7.91
C ASP A 449 -13.26 -4.50 -7.49
N GLY A 450 -12.82 -3.65 -8.43
CA GLY A 450 -11.75 -2.68 -8.22
C GLY A 450 -10.36 -3.28 -7.99
N LYS A 451 -10.15 -4.56 -8.31
CA LYS A 451 -8.89 -5.29 -8.12
C LYS A 451 -8.38 -5.81 -9.46
N LEU A 452 -7.07 -5.68 -9.70
CA LEU A 452 -6.39 -6.34 -10.81
C LEU A 452 -6.14 -7.81 -10.44
N ILE A 453 -7.10 -8.66 -10.73
CA ILE A 453 -7.09 -10.07 -10.33
C ILE A 453 -6.25 -10.98 -11.22
N LYS A 454 -5.89 -10.50 -12.41
CA LYS A 454 -4.92 -11.14 -13.30
C LYS A 454 -4.09 -10.08 -14.01
N LEU A 455 -2.79 -10.30 -14.08
CA LEU A 455 -1.87 -9.64 -14.99
C LEU A 455 -0.76 -10.65 -15.34
N SER A 456 -0.83 -11.21 -16.54
CA SER A 456 0.07 -12.29 -16.97
C SER A 456 0.49 -12.09 -18.42
N HIS A 457 1.75 -12.38 -18.71
CA HIS A 457 2.30 -12.39 -20.06
C HIS A 457 2.55 -13.82 -20.53
N TYR A 458 2.60 -13.99 -21.85
CA TYR A 458 2.79 -15.28 -22.50
C TYR A 458 3.59 -15.10 -23.80
N GLY A 459 4.48 -16.04 -24.09
CA GLY A 459 5.18 -16.10 -25.37
C GLY A 459 6.19 -14.98 -25.59
N ALA A 460 6.35 -14.56 -26.84
CA ALA A 460 7.38 -13.63 -27.28
C ALA A 460 6.78 -12.29 -27.74
N ALA A 461 7.41 -11.19 -27.32
CA ALA A 461 7.18 -9.85 -27.86
C ALA A 461 7.68 -9.73 -29.31
N LYS A 462 8.71 -10.49 -29.70
CA LYS A 462 9.23 -10.60 -31.07
C LYS A 462 9.73 -12.02 -31.32
N LYS A 463 9.16 -12.67 -32.33
CA LYS A 463 9.40 -14.08 -32.66
C LYS A 463 10.12 -14.30 -33.99
N TYR A 464 9.97 -13.39 -34.96
CA TYR A 464 10.47 -13.60 -36.33
C TYR A 464 11.41 -12.48 -36.79
N HIS A 465 12.36 -12.84 -37.67
CA HIS A 465 13.11 -11.93 -38.53
C HIS A 465 12.24 -11.42 -39.70
N ALA A 466 12.67 -10.36 -40.38
CA ALA A 466 11.88 -9.75 -41.46
C ALA A 466 11.63 -10.68 -42.68
N ASP A 467 12.48 -11.69 -42.87
CA ASP A 467 12.32 -12.72 -43.90
C ASP A 467 11.30 -13.82 -43.51
N GLY A 468 10.74 -13.77 -42.31
CA GLY A 468 9.79 -14.75 -41.79
C GLY A 468 10.41 -15.95 -41.10
N SER A 469 11.75 -16.04 -41.03
CA SER A 469 12.42 -17.06 -40.22
C SER A 469 12.26 -16.79 -38.72
N GLU A 470 12.15 -17.83 -37.91
CA GLU A 470 12.08 -17.70 -36.45
C GLU A 470 13.43 -17.24 -35.88
N LEU A 471 13.38 -16.35 -34.89
CA LEU A 471 14.55 -15.96 -34.11
C LEU A 471 15.05 -17.15 -33.29
N THR A 472 16.36 -17.38 -33.27
CA THR A 472 16.99 -18.39 -32.40
C THR A 472 16.78 -18.07 -30.91
N SER A 473 16.68 -16.79 -30.56
CA SER A 473 16.32 -16.31 -29.24
C SER A 473 15.23 -15.24 -29.36
N PRO A 474 13.94 -15.63 -29.33
CA PRO A 474 12.83 -14.70 -29.35
C PRO A 474 12.88 -13.71 -28.17
N GLN A 475 12.50 -12.46 -28.41
CA GLN A 475 12.37 -11.48 -27.35
C GLN A 475 11.17 -11.85 -26.47
N ALA A 476 11.40 -12.15 -25.19
CA ALA A 476 10.35 -12.56 -24.27
C ALA A 476 9.30 -11.45 -24.07
N MET A 477 8.03 -11.84 -23.95
CA MET A 477 6.95 -10.94 -23.53
C MET A 477 7.11 -10.59 -22.05
N GLN A 478 6.71 -9.38 -21.66
CA GLN A 478 6.68 -8.93 -20.26
C GLN A 478 5.31 -8.29 -19.92
N ASN A 479 4.97 -8.20 -18.64
CA ASN A 479 3.69 -7.61 -18.20
C ASN A 479 3.56 -6.11 -18.57
N ASP A 480 4.69 -5.42 -18.71
CA ASP A 480 4.83 -4.01 -19.07
C ASP A 480 5.22 -3.79 -20.55
N THR A 481 5.14 -4.83 -21.38
CA THR A 481 5.34 -4.68 -22.83
C THR A 481 4.27 -3.76 -23.41
N LEU A 482 4.70 -2.74 -24.17
CA LEU A 482 3.79 -1.87 -24.92
C LEU A 482 3.32 -2.56 -26.21
N PHE A 483 2.07 -2.34 -26.57
CA PHE A 483 1.49 -2.81 -27.82
C PHE A 483 0.95 -1.64 -28.62
N ASP A 484 1.05 -1.69 -29.95
CA ASP A 484 0.16 -0.91 -30.82
C ASP A 484 -1.26 -1.45 -30.62
N ILE A 485 -2.11 -0.67 -29.95
CA ILE A 485 -3.48 -1.10 -29.64
C ILE A 485 -4.46 -0.88 -30.80
N ALA A 486 -3.95 -0.42 -31.95
CA ALA A 486 -4.69 -0.19 -33.18
C ALA A 486 -5.98 0.60 -32.92
N SER A 487 -7.14 0.06 -33.33
CA SER A 487 -8.43 0.75 -33.20
C SER A 487 -8.91 0.93 -31.75
N ASN A 488 -8.30 0.33 -30.74
CA ASN A 488 -8.55 0.76 -29.36
C ASN A 488 -8.10 2.21 -29.10
N SER A 489 -7.21 2.78 -29.94
CA SER A 489 -6.85 4.22 -29.93
C SER A 489 -8.09 5.11 -30.08
N LYS A 490 -9.07 4.68 -30.88
CA LYS A 490 -10.35 5.38 -31.03
C LYS A 490 -10.98 5.64 -29.68
N MET A 491 -10.98 4.62 -28.82
CA MET A 491 -11.64 4.66 -27.53
C MET A 491 -10.78 5.39 -26.49
N PHE A 492 -9.56 4.90 -26.26
CA PHE A 492 -8.74 5.33 -25.13
C PHE A 492 -7.95 6.62 -25.37
N ALA A 493 -7.98 7.17 -26.60
CA ALA A 493 -7.53 8.54 -26.87
C ALA A 493 -8.69 9.43 -27.33
N THR A 494 -9.19 9.23 -28.55
CA THR A 494 -10.14 10.17 -29.16
C THR A 494 -11.47 10.22 -28.42
N ASN A 495 -12.06 9.08 -28.07
CA ASN A 495 -13.36 9.04 -27.40
C ASN A 495 -13.25 9.55 -25.95
N PHE A 496 -12.17 9.20 -25.22
CA PHE A 496 -11.88 9.79 -23.92
C PHE A 496 -11.73 11.32 -24.00
N ALA A 497 -11.04 11.84 -25.01
CA ALA A 497 -10.91 13.28 -25.23
C ALA A 497 -12.26 13.95 -25.51
N LEU A 498 -13.10 13.35 -26.36
CA LEU A 498 -14.44 13.86 -26.67
C LEU A 498 -15.36 13.83 -25.44
N MET A 499 -15.35 12.75 -24.65
CA MET A 499 -16.10 12.68 -23.39
C MET A 499 -15.66 13.77 -22.41
N LYS A 500 -14.34 13.97 -22.25
CA LYS A 500 -13.81 15.04 -21.41
C LYS A 500 -14.25 16.43 -21.89
N LEU A 501 -14.12 16.72 -23.19
CA LEU A 501 -14.58 17.98 -23.77
C LEU A 501 -16.09 18.19 -23.62
N ALA A 502 -16.88 17.12 -23.69
CA ALA A 502 -18.32 17.18 -23.48
C ALA A 502 -18.67 17.47 -22.01
N SER A 503 -17.97 16.84 -21.06
CA SER A 503 -18.13 17.13 -19.63
C SER A 503 -17.72 18.56 -19.26
N GLU A 504 -16.79 19.15 -19.99
CA GLU A 504 -16.40 20.56 -19.86
C GLU A 504 -17.36 21.54 -20.57
N GLY A 505 -18.41 21.04 -21.23
CA GLY A 505 -19.35 21.85 -22.00
C GLY A 505 -18.78 22.44 -23.29
N LYS A 506 -17.57 22.03 -23.70
CA LYS A 506 -16.89 22.48 -24.92
C LYS A 506 -17.33 21.71 -26.16
N LEU A 507 -17.86 20.50 -25.97
CA LEU A 507 -18.40 19.66 -27.04
C LEU A 507 -19.84 19.26 -26.73
N ASP A 508 -20.68 19.35 -27.74
CA ASP A 508 -22.02 18.81 -27.79
C ASP A 508 -22.10 17.87 -29.00
N VAL A 509 -22.37 16.59 -28.74
CA VAL A 509 -22.41 15.53 -29.76
C VAL A 509 -23.59 15.66 -30.73
N GLU A 510 -24.60 16.43 -30.34
CA GLU A 510 -25.80 16.72 -31.15
C GLU A 510 -25.59 17.91 -32.10
N LYS A 511 -24.49 18.65 -31.97
CA LYS A 511 -24.16 19.75 -32.89
C LYS A 511 -23.48 19.24 -34.17
N PRO A 512 -23.69 19.96 -35.30
CA PRO A 512 -23.00 19.65 -36.55
C PRO A 512 -21.49 19.89 -36.41
N LEU A 513 -20.67 19.11 -37.09
CA LEU A 513 -19.21 19.34 -37.14
C LEU A 513 -18.89 20.77 -37.59
N PHE A 514 -19.66 21.28 -38.54
CA PHE A 514 -19.57 22.64 -39.06
C PHE A 514 -19.60 23.72 -37.97
N TYR A 515 -20.28 23.47 -36.83
CA TYR A 515 -20.29 24.39 -35.70
C TYR A 515 -18.90 24.64 -35.11
N TYR A 516 -18.06 23.59 -35.05
CA TYR A 516 -16.70 23.65 -34.52
C TYR A 516 -15.64 23.85 -35.61
N LEU A 517 -15.94 23.38 -36.82
CA LEU A 517 -15.06 23.36 -37.99
C LEU A 517 -15.75 24.15 -39.11
N PRO A 518 -15.69 25.50 -39.12
CA PRO A 518 -16.39 26.31 -40.12
C PRO A 518 -15.99 26.03 -41.57
N GLU A 519 -14.83 25.41 -41.80
CA GLU A 519 -14.38 24.96 -43.12
C GLU A 519 -15.03 23.63 -43.58
N PHE A 520 -15.68 22.89 -42.68
CA PHE A 520 -16.35 21.62 -42.96
C PHE A 520 -17.71 21.84 -43.64
N ARG A 521 -17.67 22.28 -44.92
CA ARG A 521 -18.84 22.65 -45.72
C ARG A 521 -18.89 21.90 -47.07
N GLY A 522 -20.04 21.96 -47.72
CA GLY A 522 -20.29 21.40 -49.04
C GLY A 522 -20.65 19.91 -49.01
N SER A 523 -21.35 19.47 -50.05
CA SER A 523 -21.75 18.07 -50.26
C SER A 523 -22.56 17.46 -49.10
N GLY A 524 -23.24 18.28 -48.30
CA GLY A 524 -24.06 17.84 -47.16
C GLY A 524 -23.31 17.68 -45.83
N ARG A 525 -22.06 18.15 -45.74
CA ARG A 525 -21.25 18.14 -44.51
C ARG A 525 -21.85 18.97 -43.38
N GLU A 526 -22.53 20.06 -43.72
CA GLU A 526 -23.18 20.97 -42.78
C GLU A 526 -24.26 20.28 -41.93
N GLN A 527 -24.79 19.15 -42.41
CA GLN A 527 -25.83 18.37 -41.74
C GLN A 527 -25.28 17.20 -40.92
N ARG A 528 -23.96 16.95 -40.93
CA ARG A 528 -23.33 15.84 -40.19
C ARG A 528 -23.03 16.27 -38.77
N LEU A 529 -23.62 15.56 -37.82
CA LEU A 529 -23.43 15.74 -36.40
C LEU A 529 -22.22 14.95 -35.91
N VAL A 530 -21.66 15.39 -34.79
CA VAL A 530 -20.55 14.68 -34.14
C VAL A 530 -20.94 13.24 -33.81
N LYS A 531 -22.17 13.01 -33.33
CA LYS A 531 -22.69 11.67 -33.06
C LYS A 531 -22.77 10.77 -34.30
N ASP A 532 -22.94 11.34 -35.50
CA ASP A 532 -22.99 10.55 -36.72
C ASP A 532 -21.63 9.89 -36.99
N LEU A 533 -20.53 10.61 -36.71
CA LEU A 533 -19.17 10.07 -36.84
C LEU A 533 -18.89 9.05 -35.74
N LEU A 534 -19.26 9.36 -34.49
CA LEU A 534 -19.09 8.45 -33.35
C LEU A 534 -19.81 7.11 -33.56
N THR A 535 -20.95 7.11 -34.24
CA THR A 535 -21.73 5.91 -34.54
C THR A 535 -21.44 5.33 -35.92
N HIS A 536 -20.49 5.87 -36.68
CA HIS A 536 -20.18 5.45 -38.04
C HIS A 536 -21.36 5.53 -39.03
N SER A 537 -22.25 6.49 -38.83
CA SER A 537 -23.47 6.71 -39.63
C SER A 537 -23.39 7.98 -40.49
N ALA A 538 -22.23 8.64 -40.53
CA ALA A 538 -22.00 9.84 -41.34
C ALA A 538 -21.98 9.56 -42.86
N GLY A 539 -21.77 8.31 -43.27
CA GLY A 539 -21.76 7.91 -44.68
C GLY A 539 -20.40 8.05 -45.38
N TYR A 540 -19.33 8.29 -44.63
CA TYR A 540 -17.96 8.26 -45.15
C TYR A 540 -17.53 6.83 -45.53
N PRO A 541 -16.60 6.66 -46.48
CA PRO A 541 -16.06 5.35 -46.81
C PRO A 541 -15.30 4.76 -45.63
N ALA A 542 -15.19 3.43 -45.59
CA ALA A 542 -14.46 2.75 -44.53
C ALA A 542 -12.99 3.21 -44.46
N VAL A 543 -12.36 3.39 -45.62
CA VAL A 543 -10.94 3.69 -45.79
C VAL A 543 -10.75 4.61 -46.99
N VAL A 544 -9.77 5.52 -46.89
CA VAL A 544 -9.14 6.22 -48.02
C VAL A 544 -7.62 6.07 -47.84
N ASP A 545 -6.95 5.45 -48.81
CA ASP A 545 -5.51 5.19 -48.73
C ASP A 545 -4.69 6.42 -49.16
N PHE A 546 -4.70 7.47 -48.32
CA PHE A 546 -3.96 8.70 -48.59
C PHE A 546 -2.47 8.46 -48.87
N HIS A 547 -1.89 7.39 -48.32
CA HIS A 547 -0.48 7.05 -48.50
C HIS A 547 -0.15 6.44 -49.87
N ARG A 548 -1.15 6.23 -50.75
CA ARG A 548 -1.00 5.56 -52.05
C ARG A 548 -1.51 6.38 -53.22
N LYS A 549 -0.73 6.43 -54.31
CA LYS A 549 -1.14 7.09 -55.56
C LYS A 549 -2.26 6.32 -56.27
N ASP A 550 -2.27 4.99 -56.17
CA ASP A 550 -3.24 4.08 -56.80
C ASP A 550 -4.50 3.82 -55.94
N ASN A 551 -4.80 4.67 -54.95
CA ASN A 551 -5.98 4.52 -54.11
C ASN A 551 -7.30 4.65 -54.92
N LYS A 552 -8.36 3.98 -54.45
CA LYS A 552 -9.68 3.90 -55.13
C LYS A 552 -10.34 5.25 -55.45
N PHE A 553 -10.00 6.31 -54.70
CA PHE A 553 -10.62 7.64 -54.88
C PHE A 553 -9.81 8.57 -55.80
N GLY A 554 -8.69 8.06 -56.35
CA GLY A 554 -7.83 8.74 -57.30
C GLY A 554 -6.64 9.45 -56.66
N GLU A 555 -5.62 9.73 -57.48
CA GLU A 555 -4.34 10.30 -57.06
C GLU A 555 -4.45 11.64 -56.33
N ARG A 556 -5.54 12.41 -56.56
CA ARG A 556 -5.78 13.68 -55.85
C ARG A 556 -5.77 13.55 -54.32
N PHE A 557 -6.11 12.36 -53.80
CA PHE A 557 -6.11 12.05 -52.37
C PHE A 557 -4.75 11.55 -51.85
N PHE A 558 -3.76 11.36 -52.72
CA PHE A 558 -2.41 11.01 -52.27
C PHE A 558 -1.80 12.14 -51.45
N SER A 559 -1.41 11.84 -50.22
CA SER A 559 -0.78 12.74 -49.26
C SER A 559 -0.03 11.94 -48.19
N GLN A 560 1.29 12.21 -48.07
CA GLN A 560 2.11 11.84 -46.92
C GLN A 560 2.44 13.07 -46.05
N ASN A 561 1.60 14.10 -46.11
CA ASN A 561 1.74 15.33 -45.33
C ASN A 561 0.52 15.53 -44.44
N SER A 562 0.73 15.59 -43.12
CA SER A 562 -0.34 15.66 -42.12
C SER A 562 -1.31 16.83 -42.35
N LEU A 563 -0.80 18.03 -42.64
CA LEU A 563 -1.64 19.21 -42.88
C LEU A 563 -2.52 19.05 -44.12
N ARG A 564 -1.94 18.58 -45.23
CA ARG A 564 -2.70 18.30 -46.46
C ARG A 564 -3.74 17.21 -46.25
N THR A 565 -3.38 16.12 -45.55
CA THR A 565 -4.30 15.03 -45.24
C THR A 565 -5.50 15.52 -44.41
N LYS A 566 -5.25 16.32 -43.36
CA LYS A 566 -6.31 16.95 -42.56
C LYS A 566 -7.21 17.85 -43.39
N ASN A 567 -6.65 18.64 -44.31
CA ASN A 567 -7.44 19.46 -45.22
C ASN A 567 -8.33 18.61 -46.17
N LEU A 568 -7.79 17.51 -46.71
CA LEU A 568 -8.56 16.57 -47.54
C LEU A 568 -9.71 15.91 -46.77
N LEU A 569 -9.49 15.53 -45.50
CA LEU A 569 -10.55 15.00 -44.63
C LEU A 569 -11.69 16.01 -44.47
N LEU A 570 -11.35 17.28 -44.21
CA LEU A 570 -12.34 18.33 -43.95
C LEU A 570 -13.16 18.72 -45.19
N THR A 571 -12.55 18.66 -46.38
CA THR A 571 -13.12 19.31 -47.58
C THR A 571 -13.35 18.35 -48.76
N GLY A 572 -12.53 17.31 -48.90
CA GLY A 572 -12.39 16.56 -50.14
C GLY A 572 -13.00 15.16 -50.12
N VAL A 573 -12.90 14.43 -49.01
CA VAL A 573 -13.31 13.00 -48.97
C VAL A 573 -14.82 12.88 -49.24
N PRO A 574 -15.26 12.10 -50.25
CA PRO A 574 -16.67 12.00 -50.60
C PRO A 574 -17.44 11.11 -49.61
N PHE A 575 -18.76 11.33 -49.52
CA PHE A 575 -19.66 10.36 -48.90
C PHE A 575 -19.97 9.23 -49.89
N VAL A 576 -20.00 7.99 -49.40
CA VAL A 576 -20.39 6.79 -50.18
C VAL A 576 -21.79 6.29 -49.83
N ALA A 577 -22.41 6.88 -48.80
CA ALA A 577 -23.79 6.63 -48.41
C ALA A 577 -24.42 7.92 -47.86
N GLY A 578 -25.75 7.95 -47.83
CA GLY A 578 -26.49 8.99 -47.12
C GLY A 578 -26.28 8.92 -45.61
N ARG A 579 -26.55 10.03 -44.92
CA ARG A 579 -26.55 10.11 -43.45
C ARG A 579 -27.52 9.08 -42.86
N ASN A 580 -27.12 8.37 -41.82
CA ASN A 580 -27.95 7.44 -41.07
C ASN A 580 -28.57 6.30 -41.91
N VAL A 581 -28.11 6.09 -43.15
CA VAL A 581 -28.58 4.99 -44.01
C VAL A 581 -28.08 3.65 -43.49
N LYS A 582 -26.84 3.60 -43.00
CA LYS A 582 -26.25 2.42 -42.36
C LYS A 582 -25.06 2.82 -41.48
N HIS A 583 -24.74 1.97 -40.52
CA HIS A 583 -23.47 2.05 -39.80
C HIS A 583 -22.34 1.41 -40.63
N LEU A 584 -21.43 2.23 -41.16
CA LEU A 584 -20.25 1.80 -41.93
C LEU A 584 -18.98 2.16 -41.18
N TYR A 585 -18.38 1.18 -40.49
CA TYR A 585 -17.13 1.38 -39.74
C TYR A 585 -16.07 2.07 -40.59
N SER A 586 -15.69 3.28 -40.19
CA SER A 586 -14.88 4.19 -41.00
C SER A 586 -13.75 4.81 -40.20
N ASP A 587 -12.53 4.67 -40.71
CA ASP A 587 -11.37 5.36 -40.16
C ASP A 587 -11.48 6.87 -40.40
N ILE A 588 -12.13 7.30 -41.49
CA ILE A 588 -12.32 8.72 -41.83
C ILE A 588 -13.10 9.45 -40.75
N ASP A 589 -14.15 8.82 -40.20
CA ASP A 589 -14.92 9.39 -39.09
C ASP A 589 -14.00 9.72 -37.91
N TYR A 590 -13.13 8.78 -37.51
CA TYR A 590 -12.27 8.99 -36.35
C TYR A 590 -11.05 9.87 -36.63
N MET A 591 -10.54 9.89 -37.85
CA MET A 591 -9.53 10.86 -38.26
C MET A 591 -10.10 12.29 -38.15
N LEU A 592 -11.34 12.51 -38.58
CA LEU A 592 -12.04 13.79 -38.43
C LEU A 592 -12.32 14.14 -36.96
N LEU A 593 -12.73 13.16 -36.15
CA LEU A 593 -12.91 13.38 -34.71
C LEU A 593 -11.58 13.74 -34.01
N GLY A 594 -10.44 13.19 -34.45
CA GLY A 594 -9.13 13.63 -33.99
C GLY A 594 -8.87 15.10 -34.30
N VAL A 595 -9.15 15.55 -35.54
CA VAL A 595 -9.06 16.97 -35.93
C VAL A 595 -10.00 17.86 -35.12
N LEU A 596 -11.21 17.36 -34.80
CA LEU A 596 -12.17 18.07 -33.96
C LEU A 596 -11.63 18.30 -32.54
N VAL A 597 -11.01 17.28 -31.93
CA VAL A 597 -10.35 17.41 -30.62
C VAL A 597 -9.26 18.47 -30.67
N GLU A 598 -8.40 18.45 -31.69
CA GLU A 598 -7.35 19.46 -31.86
C GLU A 598 -7.91 20.87 -32.01
N ARG A 599 -9.00 21.02 -32.78
CA ARG A 599 -9.66 22.32 -32.99
C ARG A 599 -10.22 22.89 -31.68
N ILE A 600 -10.93 22.08 -30.90
CA ILE A 600 -11.60 22.54 -29.68
C ILE A 600 -10.57 22.81 -28.57
N SER A 601 -9.56 21.98 -28.45
CA SER A 601 -8.54 22.10 -27.40
C SER A 601 -7.43 23.10 -27.73
N GLY A 602 -7.16 23.34 -29.01
CA GLY A 602 -5.97 24.08 -29.46
C GLY A 602 -4.65 23.30 -29.31
N MET A 603 -4.71 22.01 -28.99
CA MET A 603 -3.56 21.15 -28.74
C MET A 603 -3.50 20.00 -29.76
N ALA A 604 -2.31 19.50 -30.08
CA ALA A 604 -2.19 18.25 -30.82
C ALA A 604 -2.84 17.10 -30.02
N LEU A 605 -3.45 16.13 -30.72
CA LEU A 605 -4.23 15.07 -30.08
C LEU A 605 -3.44 14.31 -29.01
N ASP A 606 -2.20 13.93 -29.32
CA ASP A 606 -1.31 13.21 -28.40
C ASP A 606 -0.99 14.03 -27.14
N THR A 607 -0.65 15.31 -27.34
CA THR A 607 -0.33 16.24 -26.25
C THR A 607 -1.56 16.49 -25.35
N TYR A 608 -2.74 16.59 -25.95
CA TYR A 608 -3.99 16.77 -25.21
C TYR A 608 -4.27 15.54 -24.33
N VAL A 609 -4.28 14.33 -24.89
CA VAL A 609 -4.61 13.14 -24.10
C VAL A 609 -3.54 12.84 -23.05
N GLU A 610 -2.27 13.09 -23.34
CA GLU A 610 -1.19 12.88 -22.36
C GLU A 610 -1.30 13.83 -21.18
N SER A 611 -1.46 15.14 -21.44
CA SER A 611 -1.50 16.13 -20.36
C SER A 611 -2.82 16.19 -19.61
N GLN A 612 -3.95 15.93 -20.30
CA GLN A 612 -5.29 16.13 -19.74
C GLN A 612 -5.93 14.85 -19.22
N ILE A 613 -5.41 13.67 -19.59
CA ILE A 613 -5.99 12.38 -19.22
C ILE A 613 -4.93 11.46 -18.59
N TYR A 614 -3.84 11.16 -19.29
CA TYR A 614 -2.90 10.12 -18.86
C TYR A 614 -2.02 10.55 -17.68
N GLN A 615 -1.38 11.71 -17.75
CA GLN A 615 -0.56 12.25 -16.67
C GLN A 615 -1.34 12.47 -15.37
N PRO A 616 -2.56 13.06 -15.37
CA PRO A 616 -3.38 13.18 -14.16
C PRO A 616 -3.70 11.84 -13.49
N LEU A 617 -3.76 10.75 -14.26
CA LEU A 617 -3.99 9.39 -13.80
C LEU A 617 -2.70 8.63 -13.46
N GLY A 618 -1.53 9.26 -13.62
CA GLY A 618 -0.22 8.65 -13.38
C GLY A 618 0.17 7.59 -14.42
N LEU A 619 -0.43 7.61 -15.60
CA LEU A 619 -0.15 6.66 -16.67
C LEU A 619 1.08 7.11 -17.46
N THR A 620 2.08 6.25 -17.51
CA THR A 620 3.40 6.55 -18.09
C THR A 620 3.70 5.73 -19.33
N HIS A 621 2.92 4.67 -19.60
CA HIS A 621 3.14 3.76 -20.72
C HIS A 621 1.98 3.80 -21.73
N THR A 622 1.15 4.84 -21.70
CA THR A 622 0.09 5.11 -22.68
C THR A 622 0.47 6.34 -23.50
N VAL A 623 0.96 6.15 -24.72
CA VAL A 623 1.57 7.22 -25.52
C VAL A 623 1.41 7.01 -27.01
N TYR A 624 1.43 8.09 -27.80
CA TYR A 624 1.70 8.01 -29.24
C TYR A 624 3.21 8.02 -29.51
N ASN A 625 3.65 7.44 -30.64
CA ASN A 625 5.04 7.45 -31.10
C ASN A 625 6.07 7.11 -29.99
N PRO A 626 5.97 5.93 -29.34
CA PRO A 626 6.75 5.60 -28.15
C PRO A 626 8.27 5.71 -28.34
N LEU A 627 8.80 5.35 -29.52
CA LEU A 627 10.24 5.47 -29.81
C LEU A 627 10.74 6.91 -29.73
N GLN A 628 9.92 7.89 -30.14
CA GLN A 628 10.24 9.31 -30.03
C GLN A 628 10.15 9.82 -28.59
N LYS A 629 9.50 9.05 -27.70
CA LYS A 629 9.30 9.36 -26.28
C LYS A 629 10.23 8.59 -25.36
N GLY A 630 11.30 8.01 -25.90
CA GLY A 630 12.38 7.39 -25.14
C GLY A 630 12.18 5.91 -24.83
N PHE A 631 11.11 5.28 -25.32
CA PHE A 631 10.95 3.82 -25.21
C PHE A 631 11.88 3.10 -26.18
N LEU A 632 12.51 2.03 -25.70
CA LEU A 632 13.30 1.14 -26.55
C LEU A 632 12.38 0.19 -27.30
N SER A 633 12.74 -0.17 -28.53
CA SER A 633 11.99 -1.18 -29.31
C SER A 633 11.87 -2.52 -28.55
N SER A 634 12.85 -2.87 -27.72
CA SER A 634 12.84 -4.04 -26.84
C SER A 634 11.78 -4.01 -25.73
N GLN A 635 11.14 -2.87 -25.48
CA GLN A 635 10.02 -2.74 -24.54
C GLN A 635 8.66 -2.85 -25.25
N ILE A 636 8.66 -3.00 -26.58
CA ILE A 636 7.46 -2.91 -27.41
C ILE A 636 7.30 -4.21 -28.19
N ALA A 637 6.07 -4.74 -28.25
CA ALA A 637 5.76 -5.90 -29.06
C ALA A 637 5.89 -5.59 -30.56
N ALA A 638 6.54 -6.48 -31.30
CA ALA A 638 6.56 -6.43 -32.76
C ALA A 638 5.15 -6.70 -33.30
N THR A 639 4.78 -6.09 -34.43
CA THR A 639 3.42 -6.16 -34.98
C THR A 639 3.35 -6.90 -36.31
N GLU A 640 4.25 -6.65 -37.25
CA GLU A 640 4.27 -7.37 -38.53
C GLU A 640 5.71 -7.69 -38.92
N ILE A 641 5.88 -8.82 -39.61
CA ILE A 641 7.21 -9.36 -39.94
C ILE A 641 7.92 -8.50 -41.00
N ASN A 642 7.23 -8.14 -42.08
CA ASN A 642 7.81 -7.43 -43.22
C ASN A 642 7.03 -6.12 -43.44
N GLY A 643 7.11 -5.23 -42.45
CA GLY A 643 6.46 -3.93 -42.41
C GLY A 643 4.98 -3.95 -42.75
N ASN A 644 4.57 -3.22 -43.79
CA ASN A 644 3.17 -3.19 -44.25
C ASN A 644 2.94 -4.00 -45.53
N THR A 645 3.91 -4.82 -45.92
CA THR A 645 3.89 -5.51 -47.23
C THR A 645 2.86 -6.64 -47.27
N ARG A 646 2.32 -7.07 -46.13
CA ARG A 646 1.49 -8.29 -46.03
C ARG A 646 2.21 -9.49 -46.65
N GLY A 647 3.48 -9.66 -46.29
CA GLY A 647 4.35 -10.73 -46.80
C GLY A 647 4.62 -10.57 -48.30
N GLY A 648 4.93 -9.35 -48.75
CA GLY A 648 5.25 -9.03 -50.14
C GLY A 648 4.06 -8.94 -51.10
N ARG A 649 2.82 -8.89 -50.60
CA ARG A 649 1.59 -8.79 -51.42
C ARG A 649 1.17 -7.36 -51.71
N ILE A 650 1.57 -6.44 -50.84
CA ILE A 650 1.29 -5.02 -50.93
C ILE A 650 2.60 -4.30 -51.19
N GLU A 651 2.60 -3.46 -52.21
CA GLU A 651 3.71 -2.58 -52.56
C GLU A 651 3.19 -1.17 -52.82
N PHE A 652 3.96 -0.17 -52.37
CA PHE A 652 3.84 1.22 -52.75
C PHE A 652 5.18 1.91 -52.46
N GLU A 653 5.35 3.13 -52.99
CA GLU A 653 6.54 3.95 -52.73
C GLU A 653 6.83 4.03 -51.23
N ASN A 654 8.09 3.93 -50.82
CA ASN A 654 8.53 4.05 -49.42
C ASN A 654 7.82 3.15 -48.38
N ILE A 655 7.24 2.02 -48.80
CA ILE A 655 6.68 1.03 -47.87
C ILE A 655 7.76 0.47 -46.94
N ARG A 656 7.44 0.38 -45.64
CA ARG A 656 8.29 -0.29 -44.64
C ARG A 656 8.40 -1.78 -44.94
N THR A 657 9.62 -2.32 -44.85
CA THR A 657 9.93 -3.74 -45.10
C THR A 657 10.64 -4.44 -43.92
N ASP A 658 11.00 -3.70 -42.87
CA ASP A 658 11.58 -4.27 -41.66
C ASP A 658 10.50 -4.82 -40.71
N VAL A 659 10.91 -5.59 -39.69
CA VAL A 659 9.99 -6.00 -38.62
C VAL A 659 9.43 -4.76 -37.94
N LEU A 660 8.10 -4.59 -38.03
CA LEU A 660 7.46 -3.42 -37.49
C LEU A 660 7.37 -3.50 -35.96
N GLN A 661 8.06 -2.60 -35.27
CA GLN A 661 8.16 -2.60 -33.80
C GLN A 661 8.38 -1.17 -33.28
N GLY A 662 7.45 -0.66 -32.48
CA GLY A 662 7.54 0.70 -31.91
C GLY A 662 6.99 1.84 -32.75
N GLU A 663 6.54 1.55 -33.97
CA GLU A 663 5.83 2.49 -34.84
C GLU A 663 4.42 1.99 -35.11
N VAL A 664 3.46 2.91 -35.28
CA VAL A 664 2.07 2.52 -35.58
C VAL A 664 2.01 1.70 -36.86
N HIS A 665 1.21 0.63 -36.80
CA HIS A 665 0.98 -0.30 -37.89
C HIS A 665 0.11 0.30 -38.99
N ASP A 666 -0.97 0.98 -38.61
CA ASP A 666 -1.89 1.59 -39.56
C ASP A 666 -1.16 2.57 -40.51
N GLU A 667 -1.24 2.28 -41.80
CA GLU A 667 -0.51 2.97 -42.85
C GLU A 667 -0.93 4.44 -42.94
N LYS A 668 -2.22 4.73 -42.74
CA LYS A 668 -2.76 6.09 -42.81
C LYS A 668 -2.26 6.94 -41.65
N ALA A 669 -2.25 6.37 -40.44
CA ALA A 669 -1.69 7.02 -39.27
C ALA A 669 -0.19 7.32 -39.46
N PHE A 670 0.59 6.31 -39.89
CA PHE A 670 2.03 6.45 -40.06
C PHE A 670 2.40 7.45 -41.17
N TYR A 671 2.06 7.13 -42.42
CA TYR A 671 2.55 7.88 -43.59
C TYR A 671 1.81 9.21 -43.77
N ALA A 672 0.51 9.27 -43.47
CA ALA A 672 -0.31 10.44 -43.81
C ALA A 672 -0.53 11.41 -42.65
N LEU A 673 -0.29 11.00 -41.40
CA LEU A 673 -0.56 11.80 -40.19
C LEU A 673 0.60 11.85 -39.18
N GLY A 674 1.75 11.21 -39.46
CA GLY A 674 2.93 11.28 -38.58
C GLY A 674 2.82 10.45 -37.30
N GLY A 675 2.00 9.40 -37.32
CA GLY A 675 1.81 8.46 -36.22
C GLY A 675 0.76 8.85 -35.19
N VAL A 676 0.27 10.10 -35.21
CA VAL A 676 -0.79 10.60 -34.31
C VAL A 676 -2.09 10.74 -35.10
N ALA A 677 -3.03 9.81 -34.92
CA ALA A 677 -4.31 9.84 -35.61
C ALA A 677 -5.46 9.45 -34.70
N GLY A 678 -6.64 10.04 -34.94
CA GLY A 678 -7.80 9.76 -34.09
C GLY A 678 -8.30 8.31 -34.16
N HIS A 679 -7.92 7.56 -35.21
CA HIS A 679 -8.36 6.19 -35.44
C HIS A 679 -7.35 5.10 -35.03
N ALA A 680 -6.07 5.46 -34.85
CA ALA A 680 -4.94 4.54 -34.58
C ALA A 680 -3.68 5.30 -34.11
N GLY A 681 -2.70 4.60 -33.54
CA GLY A 681 -1.38 5.15 -33.19
C GLY A 681 -1.06 5.22 -31.71
N LEU A 682 -2.03 4.92 -30.85
CA LEU A 682 -1.79 4.81 -29.42
C LEU A 682 -1.08 3.49 -29.11
N PHE A 683 -0.07 3.57 -28.26
CA PHE A 683 0.59 2.43 -27.63
C PHE A 683 0.21 2.39 -26.16
N SER A 684 0.00 1.19 -25.62
CA SER A 684 -0.31 1.02 -24.19
C SER A 684 0.13 -0.34 -23.67
N THR A 685 0.25 -0.45 -22.35
CA THR A 685 0.33 -1.73 -21.62
C THR A 685 -1.05 -2.16 -21.15
N ALA A 686 -1.18 -3.45 -20.79
CA ALA A 686 -2.41 -3.96 -20.20
C ALA A 686 -2.70 -3.34 -18.81
N GLY A 687 -1.63 -3.00 -18.07
CA GLY A 687 -1.73 -2.35 -16.76
C GLY A 687 -2.31 -0.94 -16.84
N ASP A 688 -1.85 -0.10 -17.78
CA ASP A 688 -2.37 1.26 -17.94
C ASP A 688 -3.81 1.26 -18.48
N LEU A 689 -4.12 0.38 -19.45
CA LEU A 689 -5.49 0.21 -19.93
C LEU A 689 -6.45 -0.22 -18.82
N SER A 690 -5.99 -1.04 -17.87
CA SER A 690 -6.80 -1.45 -16.71
C SER A 690 -7.19 -0.25 -15.84
N VAL A 691 -6.33 0.77 -15.72
CA VAL A 691 -6.67 2.01 -14.99
C VAL A 691 -7.69 2.84 -15.78
N LEU A 692 -7.51 3.01 -17.09
CA LEU A 692 -8.49 3.71 -17.94
C LEU A 692 -9.85 3.01 -17.93
N MET A 693 -9.87 1.68 -17.92
CA MET A 693 -11.12 0.92 -17.80
C MET A 693 -11.74 1.01 -16.40
N GLN A 694 -10.93 1.12 -15.34
CA GLN A 694 -11.42 1.42 -14.00
C GLN A 694 -12.07 2.82 -13.94
N VAL A 695 -11.52 3.83 -14.64
CA VAL A 695 -12.16 5.16 -14.76
C VAL A 695 -13.59 5.01 -15.32
N LEU A 696 -13.78 4.16 -16.33
CA LEU A 696 -15.10 3.89 -16.92
C LEU A 696 -16.02 3.17 -15.92
N LEU A 697 -15.55 2.13 -15.22
CA LEU A 697 -16.33 1.43 -14.19
C LEU A 697 -16.73 2.35 -13.02
N ASN A 698 -15.88 3.32 -12.69
CA ASN A 698 -16.08 4.31 -11.62
C ASN A 698 -17.05 5.45 -11.99
N GLY A 699 -17.59 5.49 -13.21
CA GLY A 699 -18.44 6.62 -13.63
C GLY A 699 -17.67 7.85 -14.09
N GLY A 700 -16.39 7.72 -14.47
CA GLY A 700 -15.61 8.78 -15.11
C GLY A 700 -14.52 9.44 -14.25
N GLY A 701 -14.21 8.88 -13.08
CA GLY A 701 -13.13 9.38 -12.21
C GLY A 701 -12.25 8.31 -11.58
N TYR A 702 -11.16 8.73 -10.97
CA TYR A 702 -10.16 7.89 -10.29
C TYR A 702 -9.46 8.71 -9.20
N ASP A 703 -9.45 8.21 -7.96
CA ASP A 703 -9.01 8.98 -6.78
C ASP A 703 -9.70 10.37 -6.71
N ASN A 704 -8.91 11.44 -6.81
CA ASN A 704 -9.36 12.82 -6.73
C ASN A 704 -9.47 13.50 -8.11
N LYS A 705 -9.46 12.70 -9.18
CA LYS A 705 -9.53 13.16 -10.56
C LYS A 705 -10.86 12.75 -11.16
N GLN A 706 -11.59 13.72 -11.70
CA GLN A 706 -12.71 13.47 -12.59
C GLN A 706 -12.25 13.77 -14.03
N ILE A 707 -12.36 12.78 -14.91
CA ILE A 707 -12.00 12.93 -16.33
C ILE A 707 -13.23 13.34 -17.14
N PHE A 708 -14.37 12.70 -16.87
CA PHE A 708 -15.68 13.05 -17.40
C PHE A 708 -16.77 12.72 -16.37
N THR A 709 -17.95 13.33 -16.54
CA THR A 709 -19.09 13.15 -15.65
C THR A 709 -19.81 11.82 -15.94
N PRO A 710 -20.49 11.23 -14.93
CA PRO A 710 -21.27 10.00 -15.12
C PRO A 710 -22.33 10.12 -16.22
N GLN A 711 -22.95 11.28 -16.38
CA GLN A 711 -23.98 11.54 -17.40
C GLN A 711 -23.40 11.49 -18.82
N VAL A 712 -22.20 12.03 -19.03
CA VAL A 712 -21.51 11.96 -20.32
C VAL A 712 -21.08 10.52 -20.61
N LEU A 713 -20.55 9.80 -19.61
CA LEU A 713 -20.22 8.39 -19.78
C LEU A 713 -21.45 7.58 -20.19
N GLU A 714 -22.59 7.78 -19.52
CA GLU A 714 -23.84 7.12 -19.84
C GLU A 714 -24.30 7.47 -21.27
N GLN A 715 -24.25 8.75 -21.67
CA GLN A 715 -24.58 9.18 -23.03
C GLN A 715 -23.71 8.45 -24.08
N PHE A 716 -22.41 8.28 -23.81
CA PHE A 716 -21.49 7.65 -24.76
C PHE A 716 -21.60 6.13 -24.78
N THR A 717 -21.95 5.51 -23.66
CA THR A 717 -22.03 4.06 -23.55
C THR A 717 -23.42 3.53 -23.88
N ASN A 718 -24.49 4.33 -23.81
CA ASN A 718 -25.87 3.93 -24.10
C ASN A 718 -26.08 3.40 -25.53
N SER A 719 -26.96 2.40 -25.65
CA SER A 719 -27.24 1.74 -26.91
C SER A 719 -27.95 2.69 -27.86
N GLN A 720 -27.56 2.67 -29.13
CA GLN A 720 -28.21 3.47 -30.15
C GLN A 720 -29.53 2.79 -30.57
N ALA A 721 -30.58 3.59 -30.76
CA ALA A 721 -31.88 3.08 -31.20
C ALA A 721 -31.82 2.42 -32.58
N SER A 722 -30.85 2.81 -33.42
CA SER A 722 -30.64 2.26 -34.76
C SER A 722 -29.95 0.89 -34.77
N ASP A 723 -29.12 0.61 -33.75
CA ASP A 723 -28.39 -0.65 -33.59
C ASP A 723 -27.89 -0.75 -32.15
N GLU A 724 -28.40 -1.72 -31.39
CA GLU A 724 -28.07 -1.89 -29.98
C GLU A 724 -26.60 -2.24 -29.72
N THR A 725 -25.88 -2.68 -30.75
CA THR A 725 -24.47 -3.04 -30.68
C THR A 725 -23.52 -1.84 -30.80
N TYR A 726 -24.08 -0.63 -30.91
CA TYR A 726 -23.33 0.63 -30.90
C TYR A 726 -23.68 1.47 -29.68
N GLY A 727 -22.66 2.10 -29.11
CA GLY A 727 -22.77 3.37 -28.38
C GLY A 727 -22.16 4.51 -29.20
N LEU A 728 -21.94 5.66 -28.58
CA LEU A 728 -21.14 6.72 -29.20
C LEU A 728 -19.67 6.33 -29.14
N GLY A 729 -19.20 5.74 -30.24
CA GLY A 729 -17.86 5.20 -30.41
C GLY A 729 -17.67 3.77 -29.95
N TRP A 730 -18.35 3.36 -28.89
CA TRP A 730 -18.19 2.03 -28.32
C TRP A 730 -18.92 0.94 -29.11
N ARG A 731 -18.34 -0.27 -29.17
CA ARG A 731 -19.10 -1.48 -29.46
C ARG A 731 -19.76 -1.96 -28.19
N ARG A 732 -20.97 -2.48 -28.29
CA ARG A 732 -21.70 -3.11 -27.19
C ARG A 732 -21.94 -4.58 -27.46
N ALA A 733 -21.99 -5.39 -26.41
CA ALA A 733 -22.34 -6.80 -26.50
C ALA A 733 -23.74 -6.98 -27.09
N GLY A 734 -24.70 -6.14 -26.65
CA GLY A 734 -26.08 -6.01 -27.10
C GLY A 734 -26.81 -7.34 -27.17
N HIS A 735 -27.60 -7.73 -26.16
CA HIS A 735 -28.32 -9.03 -26.08
C HIS A 735 -27.62 -10.22 -26.77
N GLN A 736 -26.31 -10.34 -26.56
CA GLN A 736 -25.43 -11.36 -27.17
C GLN A 736 -25.30 -11.34 -28.71
N ALA A 737 -25.59 -10.23 -29.39
CA ALA A 737 -25.38 -10.05 -30.82
C ALA A 737 -23.89 -10.07 -31.23
N ARG A 738 -22.98 -9.80 -30.28
CA ARG A 738 -21.52 -9.78 -30.50
C ARG A 738 -20.74 -10.82 -29.70
N LYS A 739 -21.23 -12.06 -29.61
CA LYS A 739 -20.56 -13.19 -28.92
C LYS A 739 -19.09 -13.38 -29.31
N TRP A 740 -18.74 -13.15 -30.58
CA TRP A 740 -17.37 -13.29 -31.05
C TRP A 740 -16.38 -12.29 -30.40
N HIS A 741 -16.87 -11.14 -29.91
CA HIS A 741 -16.08 -10.14 -29.17
C HIS A 741 -16.23 -10.35 -27.66
N PHE A 742 -17.47 -10.36 -27.16
CA PHE A 742 -17.76 -10.27 -25.74
C PHE A 742 -17.96 -11.63 -25.04
N GLY A 743 -17.94 -12.74 -25.79
CA GLY A 743 -18.37 -14.04 -25.28
C GLY A 743 -19.90 -14.12 -25.09
N PRO A 744 -20.43 -15.29 -24.71
CA PRO A 744 -21.86 -15.51 -24.51
C PRO A 744 -22.39 -15.03 -23.14
N TYR A 745 -21.48 -14.75 -22.19
CA TYR A 745 -21.83 -14.43 -20.80
C TYR A 745 -21.83 -12.93 -20.47
N ALA A 746 -21.39 -12.09 -21.41
CA ALA A 746 -21.39 -10.65 -21.21
C ALA A 746 -22.81 -10.09 -21.05
N SER A 747 -22.97 -9.13 -20.16
CA SER A 747 -24.25 -8.44 -19.98
C SER A 747 -24.61 -7.61 -21.23
N PRO A 748 -25.89 -7.27 -21.45
CA PRO A 748 -26.27 -6.32 -22.51
C PRO A 748 -25.64 -4.92 -22.36
N ARG A 749 -25.13 -4.59 -21.15
CA ARG A 749 -24.43 -3.35 -20.85
C ARG A 749 -22.93 -3.40 -21.11
N ALA A 750 -22.37 -4.58 -21.39
CA ALA A 750 -20.96 -4.70 -21.72
C ALA A 750 -20.61 -3.95 -23.01
N PHE A 751 -19.50 -3.23 -22.97
CA PHE A 751 -18.99 -2.43 -24.08
C PHE A 751 -17.47 -2.49 -24.17
N GLY A 752 -16.90 -2.13 -25.31
CA GLY A 752 -15.47 -2.22 -25.55
C GLY A 752 -15.13 -2.04 -27.02
N HIS A 753 -13.90 -2.41 -27.40
CA HIS A 753 -13.45 -2.35 -28.79
C HIS A 753 -12.36 -3.39 -29.08
N THR A 754 -12.14 -3.67 -30.36
CA THR A 754 -11.05 -4.52 -30.85
C THR A 754 -10.04 -3.71 -31.65
N GLY A 755 -8.83 -4.23 -31.78
CA GLY A 755 -7.76 -3.67 -32.59
C GLY A 755 -7.30 -4.66 -33.65
N TRP A 756 -6.96 -4.15 -34.83
CA TRP A 756 -6.55 -4.97 -35.96
C TRP A 756 -5.30 -5.82 -35.65
N THR A 757 -4.40 -5.29 -34.84
CA THR A 757 -3.12 -5.90 -34.39
C THR A 757 -3.29 -7.13 -33.52
N GLY A 758 -4.50 -7.40 -33.01
CA GLY A 758 -4.76 -8.56 -32.15
C GLY A 758 -5.21 -8.18 -30.73
N THR A 759 -5.69 -6.96 -30.50
CA THR A 759 -6.05 -6.49 -29.15
C THR A 759 -7.56 -6.46 -28.94
N VAL A 760 -8.04 -6.73 -27.73
CA VAL A 760 -9.45 -6.60 -27.36
C VAL A 760 -9.59 -6.01 -25.96
N THR A 761 -10.63 -5.19 -25.79
CA THR A 761 -11.09 -4.70 -24.49
C THR A 761 -12.57 -5.01 -24.29
N VAL A 762 -12.93 -5.37 -23.06
CA VAL A 762 -14.30 -5.57 -22.60
C VAL A 762 -14.47 -4.92 -21.23
N ILE A 763 -15.47 -4.05 -21.09
CA ILE A 763 -15.90 -3.41 -19.85
C ILE A 763 -17.33 -3.85 -19.62
N ASP A 764 -17.62 -4.46 -18.48
CA ASP A 764 -18.95 -4.92 -18.10
C ASP A 764 -19.35 -4.34 -16.74
N PRO A 765 -20.07 -3.19 -16.73
CA PRO A 765 -20.49 -2.53 -15.50
C PRO A 765 -21.49 -3.33 -14.67
N GLU A 766 -22.12 -4.38 -15.21
CA GLU A 766 -23.02 -5.23 -14.45
C GLU A 766 -22.28 -6.20 -13.53
N TYR A 767 -21.11 -6.66 -13.97
CA TYR A 767 -20.26 -7.55 -13.19
C TYR A 767 -19.08 -6.82 -12.53
N ASP A 768 -18.99 -5.49 -12.66
CA ASP A 768 -17.81 -4.69 -12.30
C ASP A 768 -16.50 -5.32 -12.82
N LEU A 769 -16.52 -5.67 -14.11
CA LEU A 769 -15.49 -6.46 -14.78
C LEU A 769 -14.86 -5.66 -15.91
N ALA A 770 -13.53 -5.73 -16.03
CA ALA A 770 -12.80 -5.21 -17.16
C ALA A 770 -11.75 -6.24 -17.62
N ILE A 771 -11.67 -6.48 -18.93
CA ILE A 771 -10.74 -7.45 -19.54
C ILE A 771 -9.93 -6.75 -20.62
N VAL A 772 -8.61 -6.85 -20.52
CA VAL A 772 -7.66 -6.41 -21.56
C VAL A 772 -6.88 -7.61 -22.04
N LEU A 773 -6.97 -7.93 -23.32
CA LEU A 773 -6.09 -8.91 -23.97
C LEU A 773 -5.34 -8.20 -25.10
N LEU A 774 -4.03 -8.02 -24.91
CA LEU A 774 -3.13 -7.47 -25.90
C LEU A 774 -2.32 -8.60 -26.51
N THR A 775 -2.30 -8.71 -27.83
CA THR A 775 -1.52 -9.73 -28.53
C THR A 775 -0.77 -9.10 -29.69
N ASN A 776 0.33 -9.73 -30.08
CA ASN A 776 1.02 -9.45 -31.33
C ASN A 776 0.64 -10.49 -32.40
N ALA A 777 -0.63 -10.89 -32.50
CA ALA A 777 -1.11 -11.94 -33.41
C ALA A 777 -0.71 -11.72 -34.89
N ARG A 778 -0.48 -10.47 -35.29
CA ARG A 778 -0.03 -10.11 -36.65
C ARG A 778 1.47 -10.29 -36.89
N HIS A 779 2.26 -10.50 -35.83
CA HIS A 779 3.67 -10.80 -35.94
C HIS A 779 3.86 -12.30 -36.19
N THR A 780 3.28 -12.75 -37.31
CA THR A 780 3.29 -14.13 -37.80
C THR A 780 3.38 -14.12 -39.33
N PRO A 781 3.84 -15.23 -39.95
CA PRO A 781 3.78 -15.38 -41.40
C PRO A 781 2.35 -15.23 -41.94
N ILE A 782 2.26 -14.89 -43.22
CA ILE A 782 1.00 -14.80 -43.94
C ILE A 782 0.89 -15.95 -44.93
N GLU A 783 -0.28 -16.55 -44.94
CA GLU A 783 -0.63 -17.68 -45.79
C GLU A 783 -1.80 -17.37 -46.72
N GLY A 784 -2.03 -18.26 -47.67
CA GLY A 784 -3.07 -18.09 -48.69
C GLY A 784 -2.54 -17.39 -49.95
N SER A 785 -3.46 -17.12 -50.88
CA SER A 785 -3.14 -16.56 -52.19
C SER A 785 -2.87 -15.04 -52.11
N GLN A 786 -2.63 -14.40 -53.25
CA GLN A 786 -2.50 -12.94 -53.32
C GLN A 786 -3.78 -12.21 -52.91
N GLU A 787 -4.95 -12.72 -53.31
CA GLU A 787 -6.25 -12.08 -53.06
C GLU A 787 -6.91 -12.54 -51.76
N ASN A 788 -6.64 -13.78 -51.33
CA ASN A 788 -7.23 -14.38 -50.14
C ASN A 788 -6.12 -14.86 -49.20
N TYR A 789 -5.69 -13.98 -48.30
CA TYR A 789 -4.64 -14.27 -47.34
C TYR A 789 -5.05 -13.94 -45.90
N GLN A 790 -4.36 -14.59 -44.96
CA GLN A 790 -4.51 -14.30 -43.53
C GLN A 790 -3.19 -14.45 -42.78
N PHE A 791 -3.07 -13.75 -41.67
CA PHE A 791 -1.98 -13.96 -40.72
C PHE A 791 -2.22 -15.28 -39.98
N VAL A 792 -1.21 -16.13 -39.88
CA VAL A 792 -1.27 -17.41 -39.16
C VAL A 792 -1.79 -17.22 -37.73
N GLY A 793 -1.41 -16.12 -37.07
CA GLY A 793 -1.89 -15.80 -35.72
C GLY A 793 -3.41 -15.63 -35.57
N LYS A 794 -4.17 -15.46 -36.66
CA LYS A 794 -5.65 -15.39 -36.62
C LYS A 794 -6.35 -16.74 -36.66
N ARG A 795 -5.62 -17.83 -36.85
CA ARG A 795 -6.17 -19.19 -36.74
C ARG A 795 -6.54 -19.53 -35.31
N PHE A 796 -5.74 -19.03 -34.38
CA PHE A 796 -5.83 -19.26 -32.94
C PHE A 796 -6.98 -18.50 -32.29
N GLU A 797 -7.58 -19.12 -31.30
CA GLU A 797 -8.67 -18.59 -30.49
C GLU A 797 -8.21 -17.37 -29.68
N THR A 798 -6.98 -17.35 -29.18
CA THR A 798 -6.38 -16.15 -28.55
C THR A 798 -6.38 -14.96 -29.50
N GLY A 799 -6.08 -15.19 -30.78
CA GLY A 799 -6.13 -14.16 -31.83
C GLY A 799 -7.55 -13.78 -32.29
N LYS A 800 -8.56 -14.59 -31.97
CA LYS A 800 -9.99 -14.34 -32.26
C LYS A 800 -10.78 -13.79 -31.07
N TYR A 801 -10.19 -13.81 -29.88
CA TYR A 801 -10.67 -13.21 -28.63
C TYR A 801 -11.80 -13.97 -27.93
N GLY A 802 -12.89 -14.28 -28.63
CA GLY A 802 -14.16 -14.70 -28.01
C GLY A 802 -14.07 -15.88 -27.04
N SER A 803 -13.28 -16.90 -27.35
CA SER A 803 -13.08 -18.07 -26.49
C SER A 803 -12.31 -17.71 -25.20
N ILE A 804 -11.28 -16.87 -25.29
CA ILE A 804 -10.55 -16.37 -24.12
C ILE A 804 -11.47 -15.55 -23.22
N ILE A 805 -12.27 -14.65 -23.80
CA ILE A 805 -13.25 -13.86 -23.04
C ILE A 805 -14.27 -14.79 -22.35
N SER A 806 -14.75 -15.82 -23.03
CA SER A 806 -15.71 -16.78 -22.47
C SER A 806 -15.14 -17.52 -21.25
N LEU A 807 -13.91 -18.06 -21.36
CA LEU A 807 -13.23 -18.74 -20.25
C LEU A 807 -12.96 -17.80 -19.06
N ILE A 808 -12.71 -16.52 -19.32
CA ILE A 808 -12.58 -15.51 -18.26
C ILE A 808 -13.91 -15.33 -17.55
N TYR A 809 -15.02 -15.15 -18.27
CA TYR A 809 -16.34 -15.06 -17.64
C TYR A 809 -16.68 -16.32 -16.83
N GLU A 810 -16.42 -17.51 -17.36
CA GLU A 810 -16.61 -18.77 -16.62
C GLU A 810 -15.79 -18.80 -15.32
N SER A 811 -14.55 -18.32 -15.36
CA SER A 811 -13.68 -18.22 -14.18
C SER A 811 -14.21 -17.24 -13.12
N ILE A 812 -14.98 -16.23 -13.54
CA ILE A 812 -15.56 -15.20 -12.68
C ILE A 812 -16.93 -15.61 -12.14
N LEU A 813 -17.78 -16.22 -12.97
CA LEU A 813 -19.18 -16.50 -12.65
C LEU A 813 -19.40 -17.84 -11.93
N ASN A 814 -18.48 -18.80 -12.05
CA ASN A 814 -18.62 -20.12 -11.43
C ASN A 814 -18.15 -20.17 -9.95
N HIS A 815 -17.86 -19.02 -9.34
CA HIS A 815 -17.33 -18.87 -7.98
C HIS A 815 -17.94 -17.65 -7.30
#